data_AF-A0A419S7F6-F1
#
_entry.id   AF-A0A419S7F6-F1
#
_cell.length_a   1.000
_cell.length_b   1.000
_cell.length_c   1.000
_cell.angle_alpha   90.00
_cell.angle_beta   90.00
_cell.angle_gamma   90.00
#
_symmetry.space_group_name_H-M   'P 1'
#
loop_
_entity.id
_entity.type
_entity.pdbx_description
1 polymer ?
#
loop_
_entity_poly.entity_id
_entity_poly.type
_entity_poly.pdbx_seq_one_letter_code
_entity_poly.pdbx_strand_id
1 'polypeptide(L)'
;MRSILNYLLGLSVLCPFIVKAQTEAQIFTDYKTNPATSILPDFSYVGYKNGTVPIDYTGKNLQVFDVTNYGAVADDNTSDKTAIKAAIAAAQAANGGIVFFPSGRFIVQDATDDATEVYAITKSNIILKGSGSGTGGTELFMKTPMDPKNASQYYSCPSLFTIGSGSAATALGGFNANAAVGDFDINLVNITGLVAGDWLLFEMRSDDATSLKLDLGNYTVNPNWTSLKDGGVDVSFVLQINQINGNTVTLKQPLPYPITKSLPWVVSKYKYVEEMGVEDIAFVGNFKKTFEHHGSALDDSGFSLIQFKRLVNSWMRNCRFTDVSVAASIGISGANITIDNCSITGNGGHEAINNAGATNVLISNIDDQAGQWHSVGVSKTSMNTVLYKVTYPATTCFESHSSQPRNTLLDNVTGGLTDGRAGGDIKEMPNHMRNLVFWNYKKTNSGNSPFDFWPSNNIYFKIPYPIVVGMHGQSVGFISSQLKYEESTGAAVSPASLYQAQLAFRLNGTSTAFGTWAAQSNIYNYDLGTNTGTGGVFTSGSSESVAGPPAQQGYLPAPPSGTAKVQVNGTNGDGGSFTLNQPLAPSVPNIEMKATSASPLIKLSAYDIANASEIASMFFNIAFNSEAVDGIYVWALGNKNAGGSLFSSASGVFKANTELFTSFEWTIKSTAIDFKFRESADGNVATRALISSTAFAKGANYAVEVYANNSSVSKSYVRNSQNYAVPAGCFHLWINGVQFSYNSTYNFPQSKNSTNQSQVMSELAQNTKLDAYLFQASKSTGNNAVATISNIKLAYNTSTLPVTFLSFDGKSEENGIRLSWKTASELNNDRFEILRATDGKTFRNIGTITGKGNSQQVTSYNYLDREPETGINYYRLKQIDKDGTESIFQKIVAVENALRLSERLSVFADNSLLKAKFYASTATIANFALSDLNGKRLISQNFNSNKGANELTLSKPMLAPGIYIATLTQNGTHQSVKLLIQ
;
A
#
# COMPACT_ATOMS: atom_id res chain seq x y z
N MET A 1 -66.37 1.57 -37.39
CA MET A 1 -65.72 1.41 -38.72
C MET A 1 -64.22 1.56 -38.52
N ARG A 2 -63.47 0.50 -38.89
CA ARG A 2 -62.02 0.34 -39.23
C ARG A 2 -61.03 1.41 -38.68
N SER A 3 -59.89 1.10 -38.06
CA SER A 3 -58.89 0.09 -38.42
C SER A 3 -57.95 -0.23 -37.23
N ILE A 4 -57.73 -1.51 -36.93
CA ILE A 4 -56.48 -2.29 -37.15
C ILE A 4 -55.36 -2.02 -36.13
N LEU A 5 -55.15 -3.08 -35.36
CA LEU A 5 -54.15 -3.39 -34.33
C LEU A 5 -52.78 -3.64 -34.98
N ASN A 6 -51.67 -3.17 -34.38
CA ASN A 6 -50.36 -3.85 -34.40
C ASN A 6 -49.31 -3.24 -33.43
N TYR A 7 -48.79 -4.12 -32.57
CA TYR A 7 -47.45 -4.22 -31.96
C TYR A 7 -46.77 -3.03 -31.26
N LEU A 8 -46.70 -3.11 -29.92
CA LEU A 8 -45.67 -2.50 -29.08
C LEU A 8 -44.90 -3.63 -28.37
N LEU A 9 -43.83 -4.10 -29.00
CA LEU A 9 -42.78 -4.91 -28.37
C LEU A 9 -41.76 -3.94 -27.77
N GLY A 10 -41.82 -3.73 -26.46
CA GLY A 10 -40.80 -2.99 -25.72
C GLY A 10 -39.54 -3.83 -25.60
N LEU A 11 -38.50 -3.49 -26.37
CA LEU A 11 -37.13 -3.92 -26.12
C LEU A 11 -36.68 -3.35 -24.76
N SER A 12 -36.59 -4.20 -23.73
CA SER A 12 -35.75 -3.93 -22.56
C SER A 12 -34.37 -4.53 -22.83
N VAL A 13 -33.47 -3.70 -23.35
CA VAL A 13 -32.05 -4.04 -23.43
C VAL A 13 -31.49 -4.01 -22.00
N LEU A 14 -31.42 -5.17 -21.37
CA LEU A 14 -30.58 -5.40 -20.21
C LEU A 14 -29.11 -5.29 -20.66
N CYS A 15 -28.50 -4.12 -20.45
CA CYS A 15 -27.05 -3.95 -20.56
C CYS A 15 -26.36 -4.80 -19.46
N PRO A 16 -25.56 -5.82 -19.80
CA PRO A 16 -24.71 -6.46 -18.81
C PRO A 16 -23.57 -5.48 -18.47
N PHE A 17 -23.47 -5.07 -17.21
CA PHE A 17 -22.27 -4.43 -16.68
C PHE A 17 -21.13 -5.44 -16.71
N ILE A 18 -20.37 -5.46 -17.80
CA ILE A 18 -19.06 -6.09 -17.87
C ILE A 18 -18.13 -5.20 -17.05
N VAL A 19 -17.80 -5.62 -15.83
CA VAL A 19 -16.66 -5.04 -15.09
C VAL A 19 -15.41 -5.46 -15.88
N LYS A 20 -14.98 -4.61 -16.82
CA LYS A 20 -13.66 -4.77 -17.44
C LYS A 20 -12.62 -4.47 -16.36
N ALA A 21 -11.73 -5.42 -16.09
CA ALA A 21 -10.54 -5.15 -15.30
C ALA A 21 -9.80 -3.96 -15.94
N GLN A 22 -9.37 -3.01 -15.12
CA GLN A 22 -8.65 -1.83 -15.56
C GLN A 22 -7.35 -2.28 -16.23
N THR A 23 -7.20 -1.99 -17.53
CA THR A 23 -5.99 -2.34 -18.28
C THR A 23 -4.81 -1.52 -17.77
N GLU A 24 -3.64 -2.16 -17.66
CA GLU A 24 -2.39 -1.46 -17.39
C GLU A 24 -2.11 -0.47 -18.53
N ALA A 25 -1.76 0.75 -18.19
CA ALA A 25 -1.48 1.80 -19.14
C ALA A 25 -0.30 1.41 -20.03
N GLN A 26 -0.46 1.60 -21.34
CA GLN A 26 0.55 1.21 -22.31
C GLN A 26 1.84 1.99 -22.07
N ILE A 27 1.75 3.30 -21.79
CA ILE A 27 2.93 4.11 -21.53
C ILE A 27 3.75 3.64 -20.31
N PHE A 28 3.11 3.04 -19.30
CA PHE A 28 3.83 2.44 -18.17
C PHE A 28 4.44 1.08 -18.54
N THR A 29 3.77 0.31 -19.40
CA THR A 29 4.34 -0.92 -19.98
C THR A 29 5.61 -0.61 -20.77
N ASP A 30 5.60 0.47 -21.56
CA ASP A 30 6.75 0.95 -22.32
C ASP A 30 7.88 1.41 -21.38
N TYR A 31 7.54 2.15 -20.32
CA TYR A 31 8.49 2.54 -19.27
C TYR A 31 9.23 1.33 -18.68
N LYS A 32 8.51 0.26 -18.33
CA LYS A 32 9.12 -0.96 -17.77
C LYS A 32 10.07 -1.66 -18.75
N THR A 33 9.87 -1.46 -20.05
CA THR A 33 10.72 -2.07 -21.09
C THR A 33 12.08 -1.38 -21.16
N ASN A 34 12.09 -0.04 -21.14
CA ASN A 34 13.33 0.73 -21.09
C ASN A 34 13.10 2.10 -20.43
N PRO A 35 13.32 2.23 -19.11
CA PRO A 35 13.14 3.49 -18.39
C PRO A 35 13.98 4.65 -18.95
N ALA A 36 15.19 4.37 -19.44
CA ALA A 36 16.12 5.41 -19.91
C ALA A 36 15.67 6.12 -21.20
N THR A 37 14.88 5.43 -22.03
CA THR A 37 14.34 5.99 -23.28
C THR A 37 12.84 6.25 -23.23
N SER A 38 12.24 6.13 -22.04
CA SER A 38 10.81 6.29 -21.84
C SER A 38 10.35 7.74 -22.04
N ILE A 39 9.12 7.90 -22.52
CA ILE A 39 8.43 9.19 -22.58
C ILE A 39 8.16 9.73 -21.17
N LEU A 40 7.86 8.83 -20.22
CA LEU A 40 7.70 9.12 -18.79
C LEU A 40 9.07 9.35 -18.14
N PRO A 41 9.25 10.45 -17.39
CA PRO A 41 10.37 10.58 -16.46
C PRO A 41 10.35 9.48 -15.39
N ASP A 42 11.53 9.17 -14.86
CA ASP A 42 11.66 8.27 -13.71
C ASP A 42 11.50 9.06 -12.40
N PHE A 43 10.34 8.90 -11.75
CA PHE A 43 10.06 9.51 -10.45
C PHE A 43 10.41 8.59 -9.26
N SER A 44 10.98 7.41 -9.49
CA SER A 44 11.24 6.42 -8.44
C SER A 44 12.27 6.84 -7.39
N TYR A 45 12.99 7.94 -7.61
CA TYR A 45 14.01 8.49 -6.70
C TYR A 45 13.53 9.68 -5.88
N VAL A 46 12.25 10.09 -5.96
CA VAL A 46 11.77 11.22 -5.16
C VAL A 46 11.57 10.85 -3.69
N GLY A 47 11.70 11.83 -2.81
CA GLY A 47 11.42 11.71 -1.38
C GLY A 47 12.65 11.36 -0.52
N TYR A 48 12.42 11.30 0.80
CA TYR A 48 13.42 11.02 1.82
C TYR A 48 14.28 9.80 1.45
N LYS A 49 15.61 9.99 1.40
CA LYS A 49 16.58 8.95 1.04
C LYS A 49 16.20 8.19 -0.22
N ASN A 50 15.78 8.92 -1.26
CA ASN A 50 15.31 8.37 -2.54
C ASN A 50 14.12 7.42 -2.39
N GLY A 51 13.29 7.52 -1.35
CA GLY A 51 12.17 6.59 -1.10
C GLY A 51 12.60 5.16 -0.76
N THR A 52 13.87 4.93 -0.38
CA THR A 52 14.41 3.58 -0.11
C THR A 52 14.14 3.09 1.31
N VAL A 53 13.88 4.00 2.24
CA VAL A 53 13.69 3.71 3.67
C VAL A 53 12.59 4.59 4.25
N PRO A 54 11.89 4.14 5.31
CA PRO A 54 10.97 5.01 6.03
C PRO A 54 11.72 6.14 6.74
N ILE A 55 11.01 7.22 7.03
CA ILE A 55 11.50 8.29 7.91
C ILE A 55 11.50 7.76 9.34
N ASP A 56 12.68 7.48 9.86
CA ASP A 56 12.91 7.01 11.23
C ASP A 56 14.21 7.60 11.79
N TYR A 57 14.09 8.34 12.90
CA TYR A 57 15.20 8.93 13.64
C TYR A 57 15.30 8.39 15.07
N THR A 58 14.48 7.41 15.45
CA THR A 58 14.45 6.87 16.82
C THR A 58 15.78 6.22 17.22
N GLY A 59 16.47 5.58 16.27
CA GLY A 59 17.79 5.00 16.47
C GLY A 59 18.94 6.02 16.67
N LYS A 60 18.70 7.32 16.46
CA LYS A 60 19.74 8.36 16.60
C LYS A 60 19.96 8.84 18.03
N ASN A 61 19.10 8.46 18.98
CA ASN A 61 19.15 8.88 20.39
C ASN A 61 19.35 10.40 20.56
N LEU A 62 18.59 11.19 19.80
CA LEU A 62 18.69 12.64 19.81
C LEU A 62 18.24 13.21 21.16
N GLN A 63 19.00 14.15 21.71
CA GLN A 63 18.63 14.86 22.93
C GLN A 63 17.32 15.65 22.72
N VAL A 64 16.45 15.60 23.73
CA VAL A 64 15.20 16.37 23.74
C VAL A 64 15.43 17.71 24.42
N PHE A 65 15.05 18.78 23.72
CA PHE A 65 15.04 20.17 24.14
C PHE A 65 13.58 20.61 24.27
N ASP A 66 12.94 20.25 25.39
CA ASP A 66 11.58 20.67 25.70
C ASP A 66 11.53 22.18 25.94
N VAL A 67 10.73 22.90 25.14
CA VAL A 67 10.64 24.37 25.19
C VAL A 67 10.20 24.92 26.55
N THR A 68 9.48 24.13 27.36
CA THR A 68 9.04 24.54 28.71
C THR A 68 10.21 24.66 29.69
N ASN A 69 11.27 23.87 29.49
CA ASN A 69 12.52 23.99 30.26
C ASN A 69 13.30 25.28 29.94
N TYR A 70 12.92 25.98 28.86
CA TYR A 70 13.48 27.27 28.45
C TYR A 70 12.53 28.43 28.76
N GLY A 71 11.41 28.17 29.44
CA GLY A 71 10.46 29.19 29.90
C GLY A 71 9.23 29.40 29.02
N ALA A 72 9.01 28.57 28.00
CA ALA A 72 7.78 28.63 27.22
C ALA A 72 6.60 28.10 28.05
N VAL A 73 5.45 28.75 28.00
CA VAL A 73 4.25 28.38 28.75
C VAL A 73 3.05 28.34 27.81
N ALA A 74 2.53 27.14 27.58
CA ALA A 74 1.35 27.01 26.73
C ALA A 74 0.12 27.69 27.36
N ASP A 75 -0.75 28.22 26.50
CA ASP A 75 -2.07 28.75 26.81
C ASP A 75 -2.11 29.95 27.78
N ASP A 76 -0.99 30.63 28.00
CA ASP A 76 -0.90 31.82 28.86
C ASP A 76 -1.14 33.15 28.11
N ASN A 77 -1.20 33.09 26.76
CA ASN A 77 -1.39 34.22 25.85
C ASN A 77 -0.25 35.27 25.88
N THR A 78 0.95 34.85 26.30
CA THR A 78 2.21 35.60 26.24
C THR A 78 3.09 35.06 25.12
N SER A 79 3.93 35.90 24.49
CA SER A 79 4.91 35.43 23.50
C SER A 79 5.93 34.44 24.09
N ASP A 80 6.06 33.28 23.45
CA ASP A 80 7.04 32.23 23.77
C ASP A 80 8.32 32.35 22.93
N LYS A 81 8.43 33.38 22.07
CA LYS A 81 9.50 33.49 21.06
C LYS A 81 10.89 33.36 21.67
N THR A 82 11.15 34.03 22.78
CA THR A 82 12.46 34.01 23.44
C THR A 82 12.83 32.60 23.93
N ALA A 83 11.89 31.90 24.58
CA ALA A 83 12.10 30.56 25.11
C ALA A 83 12.32 29.53 23.98
N ILE A 84 11.50 29.61 22.91
CA ILE A 84 11.63 28.73 21.75
C ILE A 84 12.97 28.93 21.04
N LYS A 85 13.42 30.19 20.88
CA LYS A 85 14.76 30.49 20.33
C LYS A 85 15.88 29.92 21.20
N ALA A 86 15.74 29.98 22.52
CA ALA A 86 16.74 29.40 23.43
C ALA A 86 16.81 27.87 23.29
N ALA A 87 15.67 27.18 23.18
CA ALA A 87 15.63 25.73 22.93
C ALA A 87 16.27 25.37 21.57
N ILE A 88 15.96 26.12 20.51
CA ILE A 88 16.58 25.95 19.18
C ILE A 88 18.09 26.19 19.24
N ALA A 89 18.52 27.24 19.95
CA ALA A 89 19.95 27.54 20.11
C ALA A 89 20.67 26.40 20.85
N ALA A 90 20.06 25.83 21.89
CA ALA A 90 20.60 24.69 22.61
C ALA A 90 20.73 23.43 21.72
N ALA A 91 19.71 23.11 20.91
CA ALA A 91 19.76 22.02 19.95
C ALA A 91 20.85 22.22 18.89
N GLN A 92 21.01 23.45 18.38
CA GLN A 92 22.08 23.78 17.45
C GLN A 92 23.47 23.68 18.08
N ALA A 93 23.63 24.08 19.35
CA ALA A 93 24.88 23.94 20.10
C ALA A 93 25.24 22.47 20.35
N ALA A 94 24.24 21.59 20.49
CA ALA A 94 24.41 20.15 20.61
C ALA A 94 24.64 19.43 19.26
N ASN A 95 24.67 20.16 18.13
CA ASN A 95 24.76 19.63 16.77
C ASN A 95 23.63 18.66 16.38
N GLY A 96 22.44 18.87 16.93
CA GLY A 96 21.25 18.06 16.67
C GLY A 96 20.39 17.92 17.92
N GLY A 97 19.14 17.51 17.72
CA GLY A 97 18.18 17.38 18.83
C GLY A 97 16.74 17.44 18.38
N ILE A 98 15.85 17.04 19.29
CA ILE A 98 14.41 17.23 19.14
C ILE A 98 14.05 18.50 19.93
N VAL A 99 13.66 19.56 19.23
CA VAL A 99 13.01 20.72 19.87
C VAL A 99 11.55 20.33 20.07
N PHE A 100 11.21 20.00 21.31
CA PHE A 100 9.93 19.39 21.64
C PHE A 100 8.96 20.43 22.19
N PHE A 101 7.74 20.39 21.66
CA PHE A 101 6.61 21.20 22.08
C PHE A 101 5.55 20.28 22.69
N PRO A 102 5.22 20.43 23.99
CA PRO A 102 4.12 19.69 24.59
C PRO A 102 2.76 20.15 24.03
N SER A 103 1.68 19.51 24.45
CA SER A 103 0.32 19.92 24.09
C SER A 103 -0.01 21.33 24.60
N GLY A 104 -0.78 22.08 23.84
CA GLY A 104 -1.22 23.45 24.15
C GLY A 104 -0.78 24.46 23.09
N ARG A 105 -1.24 25.71 23.23
CA ARG A 105 -0.95 26.79 22.29
C ARG A 105 0.22 27.65 22.77
N PHE A 106 1.26 27.74 21.95
CA PHE A 106 2.39 28.63 22.15
C PHE A 106 2.28 29.83 21.20
N ILE A 107 2.51 31.04 21.69
CA ILE A 107 2.52 32.24 20.87
C ILE A 107 3.91 32.40 20.26
N VAL A 108 4.03 32.22 18.95
CA VAL A 108 5.33 32.25 18.25
C VAL A 108 5.64 33.61 17.60
N GLN A 109 4.67 34.51 17.57
CA GLN A 109 4.80 35.90 17.12
C GLN A 109 3.60 36.70 17.64
N ASP A 110 3.86 37.82 18.30
CA ASP A 110 2.85 38.85 18.56
C ASP A 110 3.38 40.29 18.39
N ALA A 111 2.59 41.28 18.83
CA ALA A 111 2.92 42.70 18.69
C ALA A 111 4.08 43.17 19.59
N THR A 112 4.53 42.35 20.55
CA THR A 112 5.68 42.63 21.41
C THR A 112 6.99 42.12 20.82
N ASP A 113 6.91 41.25 19.81
CA ASP A 113 8.06 40.68 19.11
C ASP A 113 8.52 41.55 17.93
N ASP A 114 9.79 41.41 17.56
CA ASP A 114 10.30 41.93 16.29
C ASP A 114 9.64 41.18 15.11
N ALA A 115 8.84 41.89 14.32
CA ALA A 115 8.11 41.39 13.16
C ALA A 115 8.99 41.08 11.94
N THR A 116 10.32 41.27 12.04
CA THR A 116 11.29 40.87 11.02
C THR A 116 12.11 39.64 11.44
N GLU A 117 12.04 39.25 12.71
CA GLU A 117 12.88 38.19 13.28
C GLU A 117 12.30 36.78 13.08
N VAL A 118 13.10 35.91 12.48
CA VAL A 118 12.77 34.51 12.18
C VAL A 118 13.39 33.53 13.18
N TYR A 119 12.80 32.34 13.30
CA TYR A 119 13.47 31.17 13.88
C TYR A 119 14.39 30.53 12.84
N ALA A 120 15.68 30.83 12.92
CA ALA A 120 16.70 30.26 12.04
C ALA A 120 17.24 28.93 12.59
N ILE A 121 17.06 27.85 11.83
CA ILE A 121 17.50 26.50 12.18
C ILE A 121 18.49 26.03 11.12
N THR A 122 19.77 26.01 11.49
CA THR A 122 20.89 25.98 10.53
C THR A 122 21.90 24.85 10.71
N LYS A 123 21.56 23.88 11.55
CA LYS A 123 22.38 22.69 11.84
C LYS A 123 21.58 21.43 11.53
N SER A 124 22.27 20.41 11.01
CA SER A 124 21.71 19.09 10.69
C SER A 124 21.12 18.40 11.93
N ASN A 125 20.28 17.38 11.70
CA ASN A 125 19.69 16.53 12.74
C ASN A 125 18.83 17.27 13.78
N ILE A 126 18.17 18.37 13.38
CA ILE A 126 17.21 19.07 14.24
C ILE A 126 15.79 18.75 13.79
N ILE A 127 14.97 18.35 14.75
CA ILE A 127 13.57 17.98 14.54
C ILE A 127 12.70 18.89 15.39
N LEU A 128 11.79 19.64 14.76
CA LEU A 128 10.71 20.32 15.47
C LEU A 128 9.57 19.32 15.67
N LYS A 129 9.25 18.99 16.92
CA LYS A 129 8.30 17.92 17.24
C LYS A 129 7.22 18.40 18.21
N GLY A 130 5.97 18.34 17.78
CA GLY A 130 4.82 18.57 18.66
C GLY A 130 4.24 17.27 19.23
N SER A 131 3.19 17.44 20.02
CA SER A 131 2.40 16.36 20.64
C SER A 131 1.17 15.95 19.80
N GLY A 132 1.07 16.42 18.56
CA GLY A 132 -0.04 16.20 17.63
C GLY A 132 -0.51 17.50 17.00
N SER A 133 -1.01 17.47 15.76
CA SER A 133 -1.56 18.66 15.06
C SER A 133 -3.09 18.77 15.13
N GLY A 134 -3.74 17.76 15.72
CA GLY A 134 -5.19 17.73 15.96
C GLY A 134 -5.60 18.40 17.27
N THR A 135 -6.88 18.26 17.63
CA THR A 135 -7.43 18.77 18.89
C THR A 135 -6.67 18.23 20.10
N GLY A 136 -6.29 19.11 21.03
CA GLY A 136 -5.51 18.76 22.22
C GLY A 136 -4.01 18.54 21.96
N GLY A 137 -3.55 18.75 20.73
CA GLY A 137 -2.14 18.71 20.35
C GLY A 137 -1.41 20.04 20.57
N THR A 138 -0.29 20.21 19.86
CA THR A 138 0.52 21.43 19.87
C THR A 138 0.03 22.41 18.83
N GLU A 139 -0.21 23.66 19.23
CA GLU A 139 -0.45 24.78 18.32
C GLU A 139 0.67 25.83 18.44
N LEU A 140 1.30 26.17 17.32
CA LEU A 140 2.20 27.31 17.21
C LEU A 140 1.43 28.46 16.56
N PHE A 141 1.02 29.44 17.37
CA PHE A 141 0.13 30.51 16.97
C PHE A 141 0.87 31.82 16.66
N MET A 142 0.79 32.23 15.40
CA MET A 142 1.29 33.50 14.88
C MET A 142 0.17 34.54 14.96
N LYS A 143 0.15 35.32 16.04
CA LYS A 143 -0.94 36.24 16.40
C LYS A 143 -0.95 37.51 15.53
N THR A 144 0.23 38.00 15.17
CA THR A 144 0.45 39.15 14.28
C THR A 144 1.30 38.75 13.07
N PRO A 145 1.16 39.43 11.91
CA PRO A 145 1.94 39.13 10.71
C PRO A 145 3.42 39.52 10.87
N MET A 146 4.28 38.96 10.02
CA MET A 146 5.65 39.48 9.78
C MET A 146 5.61 40.70 8.86
N ASP A 147 6.60 41.58 9.00
CA ASP A 147 6.81 42.73 8.14
C ASP A 147 7.54 42.35 6.84
N PRO A 148 7.20 43.00 5.71
CA PRO A 148 7.89 42.76 4.44
C PRO A 148 9.32 43.26 4.50
N LYS A 149 10.28 42.47 3.98
CA LYS A 149 11.68 42.91 3.84
C LYS A 149 11.82 44.17 2.97
N ASN A 150 10.90 44.36 2.05
CA ASN A 150 10.79 45.55 1.22
C ASN A 150 9.32 45.97 1.14
N ALA A 151 9.00 47.17 1.62
CA ALA A 151 7.62 47.69 1.67
C ALA A 151 6.94 47.76 0.28
N SER A 152 7.71 47.83 -0.81
CA SER A 152 7.18 47.82 -2.18
C SER A 152 7.02 46.41 -2.76
N GLN A 153 7.38 45.36 -2.02
CA GLN A 153 7.26 43.96 -2.42
C GLN A 153 6.41 43.20 -1.41
N TYR A 154 5.11 43.08 -1.69
CA TYR A 154 4.13 42.46 -0.78
C TYR A 154 4.41 40.97 -0.48
N TYR A 155 5.08 40.27 -1.37
CA TYR A 155 5.50 38.88 -1.20
C TYR A 155 6.79 38.70 -0.38
N SER A 156 7.34 39.78 0.21
CA SER A 156 8.67 39.76 0.82
C SER A 156 8.70 39.57 2.33
N CYS A 157 7.55 39.32 2.99
CA CYS A 157 7.56 38.95 4.40
C CYS A 157 8.32 37.62 4.58
N PRO A 158 9.22 37.51 5.56
CA PRO A 158 9.92 36.26 5.81
C PRO A 158 8.95 35.19 6.33
N SER A 159 9.21 33.93 5.96
CA SER A 159 8.59 32.80 6.66
C SER A 159 9.11 32.75 8.10
N LEU A 160 8.21 32.53 9.06
CA LEU A 160 8.51 32.56 10.49
C LEU A 160 9.63 31.57 10.88
N PHE A 161 9.58 30.35 10.34
CA PHE A 161 10.63 29.35 10.48
C PHE A 161 11.44 29.24 9.20
N THR A 162 12.76 29.46 9.32
CA THR A 162 13.71 29.27 8.22
C THR A 162 14.64 28.11 8.55
N ILE A 163 14.44 26.99 7.87
CA ILE A 163 15.12 25.72 8.14
C ILE A 163 16.04 25.44 6.97
N GLY A 164 17.35 25.40 7.20
CA GLY A 164 18.27 25.27 6.09
C GLY A 164 19.64 25.90 6.29
N SER A 165 20.38 26.03 5.20
CA SER A 165 21.73 26.57 5.23
C SER A 165 21.95 27.78 4.31
N GLY A 166 23.05 28.50 4.56
CA GLY A 166 23.51 29.62 3.74
C GLY A 166 23.98 29.21 2.34
N SER A 167 24.36 30.18 1.50
CA SER A 167 24.62 29.99 0.05
C SER A 167 26.08 29.68 -0.34
N ALA A 168 26.92 29.23 0.59
CA ALA A 168 28.32 28.97 0.26
C ALA A 168 28.44 27.78 -0.71
N ALA A 169 29.12 27.98 -1.84
CA ALA A 169 29.40 26.95 -2.84
C ALA A 169 30.82 27.14 -3.39
N THR A 170 31.49 26.02 -3.70
CA THR A 170 32.81 25.97 -4.31
C THR A 170 32.68 25.31 -5.68
N ALA A 171 32.92 26.08 -6.74
CA ALA A 171 32.84 25.60 -8.10
C ALA A 171 33.97 24.60 -8.41
N LEU A 172 33.59 23.50 -9.07
CA LEU A 172 34.47 22.42 -9.53
C LEU A 172 34.66 22.47 -11.06
N GLY A 173 34.01 23.41 -11.73
CA GLY A 173 33.99 23.52 -13.19
C GLY A 173 32.85 22.71 -13.81
N GLY A 174 33.02 22.31 -15.07
CA GLY A 174 32.00 21.59 -15.85
C GLY A 174 32.33 20.12 -16.06
N PHE A 175 32.01 19.63 -17.26
CA PHE A 175 32.10 18.21 -17.62
C PHE A 175 33.11 17.97 -18.75
N ASN A 176 33.78 16.81 -18.75
CA ASN A 176 34.67 16.38 -19.85
C ASN A 176 33.92 15.65 -20.98
N ALA A 177 32.73 15.12 -20.69
CA ALA A 177 31.93 14.31 -21.60
C ALA A 177 30.44 14.66 -21.49
N ASN A 178 29.69 14.36 -22.55
CA ASN A 178 28.23 14.42 -22.51
C ASN A 178 27.68 13.24 -21.68
N ALA A 179 26.48 13.40 -21.13
CA ALA A 179 25.73 12.33 -20.47
C ALA A 179 24.23 12.48 -20.75
N ALA A 180 23.51 11.36 -20.84
CA ALA A 180 22.10 11.33 -21.12
C ALA A 180 21.24 11.38 -19.84
N VAL A 181 19.95 11.69 -20.01
CA VAL A 181 18.96 11.43 -18.96
C VAL A 181 18.95 9.93 -18.66
N GLY A 182 18.92 9.54 -17.38
CA GLY A 182 19.00 8.14 -16.97
C GLY A 182 20.40 7.65 -16.65
N ASP A 183 21.46 8.34 -17.10
CA ASP A 183 22.83 7.96 -16.78
C ASP A 183 23.15 8.24 -15.30
N PHE A 184 23.93 7.36 -14.70
CA PHE A 184 24.47 7.53 -13.33
C PHE A 184 25.91 8.03 -13.33
N ASP A 185 26.66 7.74 -14.38
CA ASP A 185 28.07 8.10 -14.49
C ASP A 185 28.22 9.44 -15.19
N ILE A 186 28.93 10.36 -14.56
CA ILE A 186 29.30 11.66 -15.12
C ILE A 186 30.81 11.84 -15.09
N ASN A 187 31.37 12.57 -16.04
CA ASN A 187 32.80 12.85 -16.09
C ASN A 187 33.08 14.33 -15.79
N LEU A 188 33.67 14.62 -14.62
CA LEU A 188 33.93 15.97 -14.15
C LEU A 188 35.32 16.45 -14.54
N VAL A 189 35.45 17.76 -14.80
CA VAL A 189 36.75 18.41 -15.04
C VAL A 189 37.65 18.34 -13.80
N ASN A 190 37.07 18.51 -12.61
CA ASN A 190 37.79 18.49 -11.34
C ASN A 190 37.03 17.66 -10.30
N ILE A 191 37.73 16.73 -9.66
CA ILE A 191 37.21 15.89 -8.57
C ILE A 191 37.89 16.18 -7.21
N THR A 192 38.74 17.21 -7.15
CA THR A 192 39.52 17.52 -5.96
C THR A 192 38.61 17.81 -4.76
N GLY A 193 38.82 17.08 -3.66
CA GLY A 193 38.05 17.27 -2.42
C GLY A 193 36.65 16.64 -2.43
N LEU A 194 36.30 15.88 -3.47
CA LEU A 194 35.08 15.07 -3.52
C LEU A 194 35.30 13.70 -2.88
N VAL A 195 34.29 13.24 -2.15
CA VAL A 195 34.21 11.88 -1.60
C VAL A 195 32.83 11.27 -1.84
N ALA A 196 32.74 9.95 -1.75
CA ALA A 196 31.45 9.26 -1.74
C ALA A 196 30.54 9.81 -0.63
N GLY A 197 29.27 10.06 -0.94
CA GLY A 197 28.30 10.67 -0.05
C GLY A 197 28.18 12.19 -0.13
N ASP A 198 29.14 12.90 -0.74
CA ASP A 198 28.99 14.33 -1.01
C ASP A 198 27.78 14.61 -1.91
N TRP A 199 27.16 15.78 -1.70
CA TRP A 199 26.12 16.31 -2.57
C TRP A 199 26.67 17.37 -3.51
N LEU A 200 26.32 17.27 -4.78
CA LEU A 200 26.73 18.17 -5.85
C LEU A 200 25.55 19.00 -6.31
N LEU A 201 25.76 20.31 -6.44
CA LEU A 201 24.85 21.24 -7.09
C LEU A 201 25.26 21.39 -8.56
N PHE A 202 24.31 21.17 -9.46
CA PHE A 202 24.47 21.27 -10.91
C PHE A 202 23.68 22.47 -11.40
N GLU A 203 24.36 23.42 -12.04
CA GLU A 203 23.75 24.65 -12.55
C GLU A 203 24.13 24.89 -14.01
N MET A 204 23.16 25.33 -14.82
CA MET A 204 23.38 25.77 -16.19
C MET A 204 22.38 26.85 -16.56
N ARG A 205 22.88 27.92 -17.18
CA ARG A 205 22.07 28.95 -17.81
C ARG A 205 22.53 29.17 -19.25
N SER A 206 21.65 28.97 -20.23
CA SER A 206 22.02 29.02 -21.65
C SER A 206 20.85 29.36 -22.57
N ASP A 207 21.07 30.27 -23.50
CA ASP A 207 20.18 30.63 -24.61
C ASP A 207 20.35 29.71 -25.84
N ASP A 208 21.06 28.58 -25.69
CA ASP A 208 21.26 27.61 -26.77
C ASP A 208 19.90 27.12 -27.33
N ALA A 209 19.77 27.19 -28.65
CA ALA A 209 18.53 26.86 -29.34
C ALA A 209 18.11 25.38 -29.16
N THR A 210 19.08 24.47 -28.96
CA THR A 210 18.80 23.05 -28.73
C THR A 210 18.23 22.83 -27.33
N SER A 211 18.78 23.50 -26.31
CA SER A 211 18.24 23.49 -24.95
C SER A 211 16.85 24.09 -24.88
N LEU A 212 16.60 25.23 -25.56
CA LEU A 212 15.27 25.82 -25.64
C LEU A 212 14.27 24.88 -26.31
N LYS A 213 14.66 24.25 -27.42
CA LYS A 213 13.82 23.28 -28.14
C LYS A 213 13.55 22.02 -27.32
N LEU A 214 14.49 21.59 -26.47
CA LEU A 214 14.31 20.44 -25.59
C LEU A 214 13.17 20.67 -24.58
N ASP A 215 13.04 21.90 -24.08
CA ASP A 215 12.05 22.25 -23.06
C ASP A 215 10.72 22.77 -23.62
N LEU A 216 10.76 23.58 -24.69
CA LEU A 216 9.59 24.22 -25.28
C LEU A 216 9.06 23.53 -26.54
N GLY A 217 9.78 22.56 -27.09
CA GLY A 217 9.47 21.94 -28.37
C GLY A 217 9.41 22.98 -29.50
N ASN A 218 8.26 23.09 -30.17
CA ASN A 218 8.08 24.02 -31.29
C ASN A 218 7.46 25.38 -30.89
N TYR A 219 7.20 25.60 -29.60
CA TYR A 219 6.71 26.90 -29.14
C TYR A 219 7.81 27.96 -29.19
N THR A 220 7.45 29.15 -29.63
CA THR A 220 8.36 30.29 -29.67
C THR A 220 8.42 31.00 -28.33
N VAL A 221 9.61 31.51 -27.99
CA VAL A 221 9.80 32.33 -26.80
C VAL A 221 9.10 33.68 -27.02
N ASN A 222 8.18 34.04 -26.13
CA ASN A 222 7.53 35.34 -26.20
C ASN A 222 8.52 36.47 -25.82
N PRO A 223 8.55 37.60 -26.54
CA PRO A 223 9.44 38.71 -26.23
C PRO A 223 9.33 39.27 -24.80
N ASN A 224 8.18 39.11 -24.14
CA ASN A 224 7.95 39.57 -22.77
C ASN A 224 8.52 38.62 -21.70
N TRP A 225 8.90 37.40 -22.07
CA TRP A 225 9.46 36.40 -21.15
C TRP A 225 10.96 36.65 -20.94
N THR A 226 11.30 37.83 -20.42
CA THR A 226 12.69 38.32 -20.38
C THR A 226 13.65 37.37 -19.65
N SER A 227 13.18 36.64 -18.63
CA SER A 227 14.01 35.62 -17.94
C SER A 227 14.49 34.52 -18.88
N LEU A 228 13.62 34.05 -19.79
CA LEU A 228 13.89 32.98 -20.73
C LEU A 228 14.47 33.50 -22.05
N LYS A 229 14.02 34.66 -22.52
CA LYS A 229 14.50 35.30 -23.76
C LYS A 229 15.93 35.78 -23.62
N ASP A 230 16.23 36.54 -22.56
CA ASP A 230 17.55 37.15 -22.38
C ASP A 230 18.46 36.25 -21.52
N GLY A 231 17.87 35.38 -20.69
CA GLY A 231 18.59 34.46 -19.82
C GLY A 231 18.67 33.01 -20.30
N GLY A 232 17.84 32.60 -21.25
CA GLY A 232 17.78 31.22 -21.72
C GLY A 232 17.22 30.23 -20.71
N VAL A 233 17.47 28.94 -21.01
CA VAL A 233 17.15 27.81 -20.15
C VAL A 233 17.97 27.90 -18.87
N ASP A 234 17.29 27.88 -17.72
CA ASP A 234 17.88 27.88 -16.37
C ASP A 234 17.58 26.54 -15.69
N VAL A 235 18.64 25.80 -15.34
CA VAL A 235 18.58 24.47 -14.72
C VAL A 235 19.41 24.48 -13.45
N SER A 236 18.82 24.03 -12.35
CA SER A 236 19.51 23.78 -11.09
C SER A 236 18.98 22.51 -10.46
N PHE A 237 19.85 21.53 -10.17
CA PHE A 237 19.47 20.33 -9.43
C PHE A 237 20.61 19.79 -8.56
N VAL A 238 20.26 18.93 -7.61
CA VAL A 238 21.18 18.41 -6.60
C VAL A 238 21.14 16.88 -6.57
N LEU A 239 22.30 16.23 -6.69
CA LEU A 239 22.44 14.75 -6.67
C LEU A 239 23.60 14.32 -5.74
N GLN A 240 23.52 13.08 -5.23
CA GLN A 240 24.52 12.54 -4.30
C GLN A 240 25.54 11.65 -5.01
N ILE A 241 26.81 11.76 -4.64
CA ILE A 241 27.86 10.86 -5.11
C ILE A 241 27.70 9.48 -4.46
N ASN A 242 27.68 8.43 -5.29
CA ASN A 242 27.80 7.04 -4.86
C ASN A 242 29.27 6.61 -4.76
N GLN A 243 30.02 6.80 -5.84
CA GLN A 243 31.42 6.37 -5.95
C GLN A 243 32.19 7.28 -6.90
N ILE A 244 33.52 7.33 -6.75
CA ILE A 244 34.44 8.05 -7.63
C ILE A 244 35.48 7.06 -8.15
N ASN A 245 35.75 7.07 -9.46
CA ASN A 245 36.81 6.30 -10.11
C ASN A 245 37.49 7.15 -11.20
N GLY A 246 38.70 7.65 -10.91
CA GLY A 246 39.33 8.66 -11.74
C GLY A 246 38.44 9.91 -11.85
N ASN A 247 38.28 10.47 -13.05
CA ASN A 247 37.38 11.60 -13.27
C ASN A 247 35.90 11.22 -13.41
N THR A 248 35.58 9.93 -13.34
CA THR A 248 34.20 9.45 -13.39
C THR A 248 33.60 9.44 -11.98
N VAL A 249 32.48 10.14 -11.82
CA VAL A 249 31.67 10.17 -10.60
C VAL A 249 30.38 9.40 -10.90
N THR A 250 30.14 8.32 -10.17
CA THR A 250 28.87 7.58 -10.20
C THR A 250 27.94 8.19 -9.17
N LEU A 251 26.75 8.61 -9.59
CA LEU A 251 25.70 9.21 -8.76
C LEU A 251 24.83 8.13 -8.10
N LYS A 252 24.08 8.49 -7.04
CA LYS A 252 23.07 7.60 -6.43
C LYS A 252 21.70 7.65 -7.10
N GLN A 253 21.50 8.67 -7.93
CA GLN A 253 20.29 8.89 -8.70
C GLN A 253 20.69 9.13 -10.16
N PRO A 254 19.85 8.75 -11.13
CA PRO A 254 20.12 9.05 -12.52
C PRO A 254 20.00 10.55 -12.79
N LEU A 255 20.66 11.02 -13.85
CA LEU A 255 20.53 12.39 -14.33
C LEU A 255 19.07 12.69 -14.74
N PRO A 256 18.45 13.75 -14.19
CA PRO A 256 17.09 14.16 -14.57
C PRO A 256 17.05 15.05 -15.82
N TYR A 257 18.21 15.56 -16.25
CA TYR A 257 18.41 16.45 -17.38
C TYR A 257 19.71 16.07 -18.10
N PRO A 258 19.78 16.10 -19.45
CA PRO A 258 20.98 15.69 -20.17
C PRO A 258 22.12 16.70 -19.95
N ILE A 259 23.35 16.19 -19.92
CA ILE A 259 24.56 17.00 -19.87
C ILE A 259 25.14 17.10 -21.28
N THR A 260 25.17 18.32 -21.81
CA THR A 260 25.91 18.67 -23.02
C THR A 260 27.16 19.43 -22.61
N LYS A 261 28.34 18.84 -22.78
CA LYS A 261 29.60 19.38 -22.25
C LYS A 261 29.94 20.78 -22.76
N SER A 262 29.48 21.13 -23.97
CA SER A 262 29.76 22.42 -24.59
C SER A 262 28.92 23.57 -24.02
N LEU A 263 27.90 23.25 -23.22
CA LEU A 263 27.08 24.25 -22.52
C LEU A 263 27.79 24.69 -21.23
N PRO A 264 27.48 25.91 -20.73
CA PRO A 264 28.16 26.51 -19.57
C PRO A 264 27.70 25.91 -18.23
N TRP A 265 27.90 24.61 -18.05
CA TRP A 265 27.63 23.92 -16.79
C TRP A 265 28.62 24.31 -15.71
N VAL A 266 28.10 24.53 -14.50
CA VAL A 266 28.87 24.66 -13.27
C VAL A 266 28.40 23.59 -12.30
N VAL A 267 29.33 22.73 -11.89
CA VAL A 267 29.14 21.77 -10.81
C VAL A 267 29.85 22.30 -9.57
N SER A 268 29.16 22.30 -8.44
CA SER A 268 29.68 22.85 -7.19
C SER A 268 29.50 21.89 -6.02
N LYS A 269 30.50 21.85 -5.13
CA LYS A 269 30.29 21.41 -3.75
C LYS A 269 29.67 22.56 -2.97
N TYR A 270 28.55 22.34 -2.30
CA TYR A 270 27.79 23.42 -1.67
C TYR A 270 27.47 23.13 -0.21
N LYS A 271 27.13 24.18 0.54
CA LYS A 271 26.71 24.08 1.93
C LYS A 271 25.26 23.59 1.96
N TYR A 272 25.03 22.52 2.71
CA TYR A 272 23.71 21.98 3.02
C TYR A 272 23.62 21.59 4.50
N VAL A 273 22.39 21.39 4.98
CA VAL A 273 22.10 20.63 6.20
C VAL A 273 21.30 19.39 5.84
N GLU A 274 21.26 18.40 6.71
CA GLU A 274 20.54 17.17 6.44
C GLU A 274 19.78 16.65 7.64
N GLU A 275 18.82 15.75 7.38
CA GLU A 275 18.02 15.11 8.42
C GLU A 275 17.24 16.12 9.28
N MET A 276 16.65 17.11 8.60
CA MET A 276 15.80 18.12 9.20
C MET A 276 14.35 17.65 9.21
N GLY A 277 13.67 17.77 10.35
CA GLY A 277 12.29 17.30 10.52
C GLY A 277 11.34 18.34 11.09
N VAL A 278 10.09 18.34 10.65
CA VAL A 278 8.97 19.06 11.28
C VAL A 278 7.79 18.10 11.40
N GLU A 279 7.33 17.84 12.62
CA GLU A 279 6.34 16.78 12.87
C GLU A 279 5.30 17.14 13.92
N ASP A 280 4.05 16.74 13.66
CA ASP A 280 2.97 16.69 14.66
C ASP A 280 2.66 18.06 15.31
N ILE A 281 2.65 19.11 14.49
CA ILE A 281 2.41 20.50 14.92
C ILE A 281 1.28 21.11 14.10
N ALA A 282 0.38 21.85 14.75
CA ALA A 282 -0.51 22.79 14.09
C ALA A 282 0.12 24.18 14.05
N PHE A 283 0.38 24.71 12.86
CA PHE A 283 0.77 26.09 12.63
C PHE A 283 -0.48 26.93 12.38
N VAL A 284 -0.75 27.87 13.27
CA VAL A 284 -1.98 28.66 13.25
C VAL A 284 -1.60 30.11 12.98
N GLY A 285 -2.09 30.68 11.89
CA GLY A 285 -1.99 32.12 11.62
C GLY A 285 -3.23 32.87 12.11
N ASN A 286 -3.32 34.14 11.74
CA ASN A 286 -4.48 34.98 12.04
C ASN A 286 -4.99 35.71 10.77
N PHE A 287 -4.84 35.07 9.60
CA PHE A 287 -5.30 35.62 8.33
C PHE A 287 -6.83 35.48 8.19
N LYS A 288 -7.57 36.51 8.60
CA LYS A 288 -9.06 36.50 8.60
C LYS A 288 -9.71 37.32 7.48
N LYS A 289 -8.91 38.03 6.69
CA LYS A 289 -9.38 38.87 5.56
C LYS A 289 -9.72 37.98 4.36
N THR A 290 -10.75 38.30 3.59
CA THR A 290 -10.92 37.73 2.24
C THR A 290 -9.68 38.02 1.40
N PHE A 291 -9.06 36.97 0.86
CA PHE A 291 -7.82 37.10 0.09
C PHE A 291 -7.99 37.95 -1.17
N GLU A 292 -7.01 38.83 -1.38
CA GLU A 292 -6.85 39.65 -2.58
C GLU A 292 -5.45 39.43 -3.16
N HIS A 293 -5.40 38.85 -4.36
CA HIS A 293 -4.14 38.51 -5.03
C HIS A 293 -3.31 39.76 -5.32
N HIS A 294 -2.13 39.87 -4.69
CA HIS A 294 -1.26 41.06 -4.73
C HIS A 294 -1.88 42.33 -4.14
N GLY A 295 -2.84 42.19 -3.22
CA GLY A 295 -3.50 43.33 -2.57
C GLY A 295 -2.65 44.03 -1.51
N SER A 296 -1.91 43.26 -0.70
CA SER A 296 -1.05 43.79 0.37
C SER A 296 -0.04 42.75 0.86
N ALA A 297 0.92 43.19 1.69
CA ALA A 297 1.85 42.26 2.33
C ALA A 297 1.15 41.21 3.21
N LEU A 298 0.02 41.57 3.82
CA LEU A 298 -0.80 40.67 4.62
C LEU A 298 -1.40 39.54 3.76
N ASP A 299 -1.91 39.89 2.58
CA ASP A 299 -2.47 38.93 1.63
C ASP A 299 -1.39 37.95 1.15
N ASP A 300 -0.25 38.47 0.70
CA ASP A 300 0.72 37.68 -0.07
C ASP A 300 1.69 36.87 0.80
N SER A 301 2.09 37.37 1.98
CA SER A 301 3.12 36.69 2.76
C SER A 301 3.13 36.96 4.27
N GLY A 302 2.23 37.81 4.79
CA GLY A 302 2.25 38.25 6.19
C GLY A 302 2.16 37.12 7.22
N PHE A 303 1.43 36.04 6.93
CA PHE A 303 1.40 34.82 7.73
C PHE A 303 2.05 33.65 6.98
N SER A 304 3.32 33.80 6.62
CA SER A 304 4.14 32.72 6.02
C SER A 304 4.83 31.90 7.12
N LEU A 305 4.67 30.57 7.11
CA LEU A 305 5.09 29.77 8.27
C LEU A 305 6.45 29.12 8.08
N ILE A 306 6.65 28.28 7.06
CA ILE A 306 7.87 27.48 6.91
C ILE A 306 8.56 27.75 5.58
N GLN A 307 9.88 27.96 5.64
CA GLN A 307 10.76 27.92 4.49
C GLN A 307 11.87 26.89 4.71
N PHE A 308 11.93 25.89 3.84
CA PHE A 308 13.08 25.00 3.69
C PHE A 308 14.08 25.60 2.70
N LYS A 309 15.39 25.43 2.92
CA LYS A 309 16.42 25.94 2.00
C LYS A 309 17.71 25.14 2.09
N ARG A 310 18.24 24.65 0.97
CA ARG A 310 19.56 23.96 0.95
C ARG A 310 19.69 22.87 1.99
N LEU A 311 18.74 21.94 1.96
CA LEU A 311 18.72 20.78 2.85
C LEU A 311 18.44 19.51 2.08
N VAL A 312 18.98 18.41 2.60
CA VAL A 312 18.90 17.09 1.96
C VAL A 312 18.36 16.05 2.92
N ASN A 313 17.73 14.99 2.41
CA ASN A 313 17.20 13.88 3.21
C ASN A 313 16.39 14.38 4.42
N SER A 314 15.34 15.15 4.17
CA SER A 314 14.61 15.89 5.21
C SER A 314 13.10 15.80 4.99
N TRP A 315 12.30 16.19 5.98
CA TRP A 315 10.87 15.96 5.92
C TRP A 315 10.01 16.94 6.72
N MET A 316 8.73 16.98 6.37
CA MET A 316 7.65 17.52 7.19
C MET A 316 6.49 16.53 7.17
N ARG A 317 5.91 16.17 8.32
CA ARG A 317 4.71 15.31 8.33
C ARG A 317 3.73 15.58 9.45
N ASN A 318 2.48 15.19 9.23
CA ASN A 318 1.40 15.28 10.22
C ASN A 318 1.17 16.72 10.72
N CYS A 319 1.30 17.71 9.84
CA CYS A 319 1.14 19.13 10.19
C CYS A 319 -0.21 19.68 9.72
N ARG A 320 -0.74 20.64 10.46
CA ARG A 320 -1.93 21.41 10.05
C ARG A 320 -1.57 22.88 9.94
N PHE A 321 -2.01 23.54 8.89
CA PHE A 321 -1.88 24.98 8.70
C PHE A 321 -3.26 25.61 8.69
N THR A 322 -3.51 26.60 9.53
CA THR A 322 -4.84 27.20 9.66
C THR A 322 -4.76 28.72 9.61
N ASP A 323 -5.57 29.34 8.73
CA ASP A 323 -5.64 30.80 8.56
C ASP A 323 -4.26 31.44 8.26
N VAL A 324 -3.57 30.91 7.25
CA VAL A 324 -2.21 31.33 6.86
C VAL A 324 -2.18 31.91 5.44
N SER A 325 -1.26 32.85 5.20
CA SER A 325 -1.00 33.38 3.86
C SER A 325 -0.20 32.37 3.02
N VAL A 326 0.85 31.77 3.60
CA VAL A 326 1.68 30.74 2.96
C VAL A 326 1.99 29.62 3.96
N ALA A 327 1.66 28.37 3.63
CA ALA A 327 1.91 27.25 4.54
C ALA A 327 3.39 26.86 4.59
N ALA A 328 3.94 26.37 3.48
CA ALA A 328 5.34 25.96 3.41
C ALA A 328 5.94 26.10 2.01
N SER A 329 7.18 26.58 1.93
CA SER A 329 7.94 26.65 0.68
C SER A 329 9.23 25.84 0.76
N ILE A 330 9.44 24.96 -0.20
CA ILE A 330 10.65 24.16 -0.34
C ILE A 330 11.61 24.89 -1.28
N GLY A 331 12.48 25.70 -0.69
CA GLY A 331 13.39 26.57 -1.43
C GLY A 331 14.55 25.85 -2.12
N ILE A 332 15.30 26.65 -2.87
CA ILE A 332 16.35 26.21 -3.81
C ILE A 332 17.41 25.27 -3.23
N SER A 333 17.92 24.41 -4.12
CA SER A 333 19.10 23.56 -3.93
C SER A 333 18.98 22.60 -2.72
N GLY A 334 17.76 22.16 -2.42
CA GLY A 334 17.49 20.99 -1.58
C GLY A 334 17.34 19.72 -2.40
N ALA A 335 17.43 18.54 -1.76
CA ALA A 335 17.22 17.25 -2.42
C ALA A 335 16.62 16.19 -1.50
N ASN A 336 15.86 15.24 -2.05
CA ASN A 336 15.31 14.10 -1.31
C ASN A 336 14.48 14.53 -0.10
N ILE A 337 13.42 15.30 -0.37
CA ILE A 337 12.55 15.89 0.66
C ILE A 337 11.17 15.24 0.57
N THR A 338 10.60 14.85 1.71
CA THR A 338 9.22 14.35 1.79
C THR A 338 8.37 15.26 2.66
N ILE A 339 7.27 15.77 2.09
CA ILE A 339 6.20 16.44 2.82
C ILE A 339 4.99 15.50 2.79
N ASP A 340 4.49 15.06 3.94
CA ASP A 340 3.45 14.05 4.00
C ASP A 340 2.33 14.37 4.99
N ASN A 341 1.10 13.98 4.68
CA ASN A 341 -0.03 14.03 5.61
C ASN A 341 -0.21 15.40 6.27
N CYS A 342 -0.36 16.45 5.45
CA CYS A 342 -0.58 17.80 5.93
C CYS A 342 -1.91 18.36 5.44
N SER A 343 -2.57 19.19 6.26
CA SER A 343 -3.80 19.87 5.88
C SER A 343 -3.69 21.39 5.97
N ILE A 344 -4.38 22.07 5.07
CA ILE A 344 -4.51 23.53 5.07
C ILE A 344 -5.99 23.85 5.25
N THR A 345 -6.34 24.57 6.31
CA THR A 345 -7.73 24.82 6.72
C THR A 345 -7.96 26.29 7.10
N GLY A 346 -9.21 26.63 7.41
CA GLY A 346 -9.59 28.00 7.74
C GLY A 346 -9.74 28.85 6.47
N ASN A 347 -9.38 30.12 6.57
CA ASN A 347 -9.51 31.07 5.48
C ASN A 347 -8.37 30.91 4.45
N GLY A 348 -8.73 30.83 3.16
CA GLY A 348 -7.77 30.71 2.06
C GLY A 348 -6.95 32.00 1.88
N GLY A 349 -5.63 31.85 1.74
CA GLY A 349 -4.67 32.91 1.48
C GLY A 349 -4.00 32.78 0.11
N HIS A 350 -2.70 33.04 0.06
CA HIS A 350 -1.93 33.11 -1.18
C HIS A 350 -1.47 31.75 -1.68
N GLU A 351 -0.73 30.98 -0.88
CA GLU A 351 -0.06 29.75 -1.35
C GLU A 351 -0.13 28.60 -0.32
N ALA A 352 -0.42 27.39 -0.80
CA ALA A 352 -0.37 26.18 0.02
C ALA A 352 1.08 25.72 0.26
N ILE A 353 1.46 24.59 -0.34
CA ILE A 353 2.79 23.99 -0.21
C ILE A 353 3.43 23.92 -1.60
N ASN A 354 4.57 24.57 -1.79
CA ASN A 354 5.27 24.56 -3.08
C ASN A 354 6.69 23.98 -3.03
N ASN A 355 7.12 23.38 -4.13
CA ASN A 355 8.53 23.16 -4.42
C ASN A 355 9.09 24.30 -5.26
N ALA A 356 9.86 25.19 -4.62
CA ALA A 356 10.46 26.39 -5.20
C ALA A 356 11.97 26.21 -5.48
N GLY A 357 12.35 25.10 -6.13
CA GLY A 357 13.70 24.89 -6.67
C GLY A 357 14.52 23.77 -6.02
N ALA A 358 13.88 22.82 -5.33
CA ALA A 358 14.52 21.60 -4.85
C ALA A 358 14.35 20.43 -5.84
N THR A 359 15.19 19.41 -5.67
CA THR A 359 15.25 18.20 -6.50
C THR A 359 14.68 16.98 -5.78
N ASN A 360 14.02 16.08 -6.51
CA ASN A 360 13.55 14.79 -5.97
C ASN A 360 12.64 14.97 -4.74
N VAL A 361 11.56 15.75 -4.90
CA VAL A 361 10.64 16.11 -3.82
C VAL A 361 9.35 15.29 -3.92
N LEU A 362 8.95 14.65 -2.83
CA LEU A 362 7.65 14.02 -2.67
C LEU A 362 6.76 14.91 -1.80
N ILE A 363 5.62 15.34 -2.33
CA ILE A 363 4.56 16.02 -1.59
C ILE A 363 3.34 15.10 -1.63
N SER A 364 3.01 14.45 -0.51
CA SER A 364 1.99 13.40 -0.46
C SER A 364 0.91 13.62 0.60
N ASN A 365 -0.28 13.11 0.31
CA ASN A 365 -1.43 13.12 1.23
C ASN A 365 -1.72 14.55 1.77
N ILE A 366 -1.76 15.53 0.87
CA ILE A 366 -2.06 16.92 1.23
C ILE A 366 -3.54 17.20 1.00
N ASP A 367 -4.17 17.86 1.97
CA ASP A 367 -5.56 18.29 1.89
C ASP A 367 -5.67 19.81 2.07
N ASP A 368 -5.76 20.53 0.96
CA ASP A 368 -6.00 21.97 0.94
C ASP A 368 -7.51 22.23 0.99
N GLN A 369 -8.07 22.30 2.21
CA GLN A 369 -9.49 22.59 2.44
C GLN A 369 -9.78 24.08 2.39
N ALA A 370 -8.79 24.92 2.72
CA ALA A 370 -8.91 26.37 2.70
C ALA A 370 -9.11 26.90 1.27
N GLY A 371 -8.61 26.16 0.26
CA GLY A 371 -8.68 26.57 -1.13
C GLY A 371 -7.74 27.74 -1.39
N GLN A 372 -6.47 27.56 -1.01
CA GLN A 372 -5.42 28.55 -1.27
C GLN A 372 -5.45 28.99 -2.74
N TRP A 373 -5.16 30.28 -2.98
CA TRP A 373 -5.22 30.84 -4.34
C TRP A 373 -4.30 30.07 -5.29
N HIS A 374 -3.05 29.87 -4.85
CA HIS A 374 -2.10 28.91 -5.38
C HIS A 374 -2.12 27.67 -4.49
N SER A 375 -2.66 26.56 -4.99
CA SER A 375 -2.70 25.32 -4.22
C SER A 375 -1.30 24.66 -4.20
N VAL A 376 -1.25 23.34 -4.03
CA VAL A 376 0.02 22.59 -3.95
C VAL A 376 0.66 22.50 -5.34
N GLY A 377 1.97 22.71 -5.44
CA GLY A 377 2.65 22.63 -6.73
C GLY A 377 4.12 23.00 -6.75
N VAL A 378 4.55 23.60 -7.87
CA VAL A 378 5.96 23.81 -8.20
C VAL A 378 6.23 25.24 -8.68
N SER A 379 7.47 25.69 -8.52
CA SER A 379 7.96 26.95 -9.06
C SER A 379 9.48 26.90 -9.22
N LYS A 380 10.04 27.91 -9.90
CA LYS A 380 11.50 28.04 -10.11
C LYS A 380 12.08 26.80 -10.80
N THR A 381 13.38 26.58 -10.64
CA THR A 381 14.12 25.46 -11.24
C THR A 381 13.84 24.09 -10.60
N SER A 382 12.66 23.92 -9.98
CA SER A 382 12.29 22.65 -9.35
C SER A 382 12.36 21.50 -10.36
N MET A 383 12.85 20.36 -9.88
CA MET A 383 13.22 19.23 -10.72
C MET A 383 12.77 17.93 -10.04
N ASN A 384 12.04 17.08 -10.76
CA ASN A 384 11.54 15.79 -10.26
C ASN A 384 10.70 15.96 -8.98
N THR A 385 9.47 16.48 -9.14
CA THR A 385 8.51 16.62 -8.04
C THR A 385 7.33 15.69 -8.25
N VAL A 386 6.90 15.00 -7.20
CA VAL A 386 5.65 14.20 -7.20
C VAL A 386 4.66 14.80 -6.21
N LEU A 387 3.47 15.12 -6.72
CA LEU A 387 2.28 15.46 -5.94
C LEU A 387 1.40 14.21 -5.91
N TYR A 388 1.40 13.48 -4.80
CA TYR A 388 0.72 12.19 -4.66
C TYR A 388 -0.46 12.27 -3.70
N LYS A 389 -1.67 11.94 -4.16
CA LYS A 389 -2.91 12.04 -3.34
C LYS A 389 -3.10 13.43 -2.72
N VAL A 390 -2.94 14.45 -3.55
CA VAL A 390 -3.25 15.83 -3.17
C VAL A 390 -4.73 16.11 -3.46
N THR A 391 -5.42 16.76 -2.53
CA THR A 391 -6.81 17.19 -2.70
C THR A 391 -6.92 18.70 -2.51
N TYR A 392 -7.70 19.35 -3.37
CA TYR A 392 -8.06 20.77 -3.27
C TYR A 392 -9.45 21.03 -3.88
N PRO A 393 -10.09 22.18 -3.60
CA PRO A 393 -11.46 22.43 -4.01
C PRO A 393 -11.60 22.61 -5.53
N ALA A 394 -12.83 22.49 -6.03
CA ALA A 394 -13.12 22.66 -7.46
C ALA A 394 -12.84 24.10 -7.99
N THR A 395 -12.66 25.07 -7.10
CA THR A 395 -12.43 26.49 -7.42
C THR A 395 -10.98 26.84 -7.72
N THR A 396 -10.05 25.91 -7.48
CA THR A 396 -8.60 26.07 -7.74
C THR A 396 -8.07 24.93 -8.61
N CYS A 397 -6.76 24.91 -8.89
CA CYS A 397 -6.07 23.79 -9.53
C CYS A 397 -4.66 23.60 -8.96
N PHE A 398 -3.91 22.64 -9.52
CA PHE A 398 -2.50 22.46 -9.23
C PHE A 398 -1.72 23.76 -9.48
N GLU A 399 -0.70 24.00 -8.66
CA GLU A 399 0.14 25.17 -8.80
C GLU A 399 1.35 24.92 -9.71
N SER A 400 1.65 25.90 -10.57
CA SER A 400 2.86 25.93 -11.40
C SER A 400 3.27 27.39 -11.63
N HIS A 401 4.05 27.95 -10.71
CA HIS A 401 4.21 29.41 -10.55
C HIS A 401 5.16 30.05 -11.56
N SER A 402 5.59 29.33 -12.61
CA SER A 402 6.63 29.73 -13.57
C SER A 402 8.07 29.69 -13.01
N SER A 403 9.00 30.38 -13.69
CA SER A 403 10.45 30.34 -13.47
C SER A 403 11.09 28.97 -13.74
N GLN A 404 10.57 28.28 -14.76
CA GLN A 404 11.12 27.09 -15.41
C GLN A 404 11.15 25.75 -14.62
N PRO A 405 10.04 25.30 -14.00
CA PRO A 405 9.98 23.98 -13.36
C PRO A 405 9.92 22.84 -14.39
N ARG A 406 10.44 21.66 -14.03
CA ARG A 406 10.56 20.47 -14.91
C ARG A 406 10.23 19.19 -14.16
N ASN A 407 9.80 18.19 -14.92
CA ASN A 407 9.56 16.83 -14.44
C ASN A 407 8.66 16.84 -13.19
N THR A 408 7.38 17.14 -13.38
CA THR A 408 6.40 17.17 -12.29
C THR A 408 5.33 16.11 -12.55
N LEU A 409 5.02 15.30 -11.55
CA LEU A 409 3.97 14.28 -11.61
C LEU A 409 2.83 14.65 -10.66
N LEU A 410 1.62 14.79 -11.21
CA LEU A 410 0.36 14.91 -10.50
C LEU A 410 -0.30 13.52 -10.46
N ASP A 411 -0.12 12.78 -9.37
CA ASP A 411 -0.50 11.37 -9.22
C ASP A 411 -1.66 11.19 -8.23
N ASN A 412 -2.82 10.71 -8.72
CA ASN A 412 -4.06 10.59 -7.94
C ASN A 412 -4.49 11.89 -7.26
N VAL A 413 -4.28 13.01 -7.95
CA VAL A 413 -4.73 14.32 -7.48
C VAL A 413 -6.24 14.47 -7.70
N THR A 414 -6.96 15.04 -6.75
CA THR A 414 -8.40 15.32 -6.85
C THR A 414 -8.67 16.82 -6.67
N GLY A 415 -9.26 17.47 -7.67
CA GLY A 415 -9.61 18.89 -7.56
C GLY A 415 -9.99 19.56 -8.87
N GLY A 416 -10.11 20.89 -8.87
CA GLY A 416 -10.47 21.65 -10.07
C GLY A 416 -9.35 21.69 -11.12
N LEU A 417 -9.68 21.96 -12.38
CA LEU A 417 -8.74 22.20 -13.47
C LEU A 417 -9.12 23.50 -14.18
N THR A 418 -8.26 24.51 -14.08
CA THR A 418 -8.48 25.85 -14.63
C THR A 418 -7.15 26.47 -15.06
N ASP A 419 -7.19 27.44 -15.96
CA ASP A 419 -6.03 28.15 -16.49
C ASP A 419 -5.78 29.51 -15.77
N GLY A 420 -6.59 29.85 -14.77
CA GLY A 420 -6.52 31.14 -14.05
C GLY A 420 -5.90 31.08 -12.64
N ARG A 421 -5.27 29.96 -12.27
CA ARG A 421 -4.80 29.72 -10.89
C ARG A 421 -3.31 29.39 -10.76
N ALA A 422 -2.64 29.09 -11.86
CA ALA A 422 -1.18 29.03 -11.85
C ALA A 422 -0.62 30.45 -11.67
N GLY A 423 0.38 30.62 -10.82
CA GLY A 423 1.02 31.93 -10.63
C GLY A 423 2.17 32.22 -11.60
N GLY A 424 2.81 33.36 -11.40
CA GLY A 424 4.02 33.76 -12.12
C GLY A 424 3.95 35.14 -12.77
N ASP A 425 5.08 35.85 -12.73
CA ASP A 425 5.26 37.11 -13.45
C ASP A 425 5.40 36.83 -14.95
N ILE A 426 4.86 37.73 -15.79
CA ILE A 426 4.95 37.60 -17.25
C ILE A 426 6.40 37.46 -17.75
N LYS A 427 7.38 38.00 -17.02
CA LYS A 427 8.81 37.90 -17.32
C LYS A 427 9.37 36.49 -17.09
N GLU A 428 8.72 35.70 -16.26
CA GLU A 428 9.18 34.39 -15.75
C GLU A 428 8.50 33.20 -16.46
N MET A 429 7.51 33.47 -17.32
CA MET A 429 6.77 32.49 -18.09
C MET A 429 7.68 31.66 -19.04
N PRO A 430 7.29 30.43 -19.40
CA PRO A 430 6.02 29.74 -19.11
C PRO A 430 5.89 29.19 -17.67
N ASN A 431 4.67 28.78 -17.29
CA ASN A 431 4.35 28.21 -15.98
C ASN A 431 5.10 26.91 -15.68
N HIS A 432 5.33 26.12 -16.72
CA HIS A 432 6.09 24.88 -16.67
C HIS A 432 6.88 24.71 -17.95
N MET A 433 8.00 23.99 -17.89
CA MET A 433 8.76 23.57 -19.07
C MET A 433 8.31 22.14 -19.46
N ARG A 434 9.24 21.26 -19.82
CA ARG A 434 8.94 19.88 -20.22
C ARG A 434 8.47 18.98 -19.07
N ASN A 435 7.72 17.96 -19.46
CA ASN A 435 7.36 16.78 -18.65
C ASN A 435 6.51 17.09 -17.41
N LEU A 436 5.44 17.88 -17.56
CA LEU A 436 4.32 17.82 -16.63
C LEU A 436 3.46 16.58 -16.94
N VAL A 437 3.21 15.75 -15.94
CA VAL A 437 2.52 14.46 -16.08
C VAL A 437 1.28 14.44 -15.20
N PHE A 438 0.11 14.22 -15.79
CA PHE A 438 -1.13 13.92 -15.09
C PHE A 438 -1.34 12.41 -15.10
N TRP A 439 -1.46 11.81 -13.92
CA TRP A 439 -1.72 10.38 -13.76
C TRP A 439 -2.90 10.16 -12.83
N ASN A 440 -3.98 9.58 -13.36
CA ASN A 440 -5.21 9.35 -12.61
C ASN A 440 -5.74 10.60 -11.88
N TYR A 441 -5.58 11.76 -12.50
CA TYR A 441 -6.12 13.01 -11.99
C TYR A 441 -7.65 12.99 -12.05
N LYS A 442 -8.30 13.30 -10.93
CA LYS A 442 -9.76 13.36 -10.80
C LYS A 442 -10.25 14.81 -10.80
N LYS A 443 -10.75 15.28 -11.93
CA LYS A 443 -11.31 16.63 -12.10
C LYS A 443 -12.67 16.77 -11.42
N THR A 444 -12.87 17.87 -10.69
CA THR A 444 -14.10 18.10 -9.92
C THR A 444 -14.95 19.28 -10.39
N ASN A 445 -14.38 20.24 -11.15
CA ASN A 445 -15.13 21.37 -11.71
C ASN A 445 -15.74 21.04 -13.10
N SER A 446 -16.85 21.70 -13.44
CA SER A 446 -17.44 21.66 -14.79
C SER A 446 -16.75 22.65 -15.73
N GLY A 447 -16.93 22.49 -17.05
CA GLY A 447 -16.38 23.39 -18.07
C GLY A 447 -14.92 23.13 -18.45
N ASN A 448 -14.34 24.06 -19.20
CA ASN A 448 -12.97 24.03 -19.76
C ASN A 448 -12.66 22.78 -20.59
N SER A 449 -13.55 22.48 -21.55
CA SER A 449 -13.39 21.37 -22.49
C SER A 449 -13.54 21.85 -23.94
N PRO A 450 -12.55 21.65 -24.83
CA PRO A 450 -11.24 21.09 -24.50
C PRO A 450 -10.45 22.01 -23.56
N PHE A 451 -9.63 21.43 -22.68
CA PHE A 451 -8.70 22.20 -21.86
C PHE A 451 -7.51 22.63 -22.73
N ASP A 452 -7.23 23.92 -22.72
CA ASP A 452 -6.15 24.55 -23.49
C ASP A 452 -4.95 24.78 -22.56
N PHE A 453 -3.84 24.08 -22.81
CA PHE A 453 -2.61 24.26 -22.04
C PHE A 453 -1.77 25.46 -22.55
N TRP A 454 -2.15 26.02 -23.69
CA TRP A 454 -1.49 27.16 -24.31
C TRP A 454 -2.49 28.18 -24.87
N PRO A 455 -3.40 28.72 -24.03
CA PRO A 455 -4.48 29.59 -24.47
C PRO A 455 -3.96 30.87 -25.12
N SER A 456 -4.51 31.26 -26.27
CA SER A 456 -4.09 32.49 -26.97
C SER A 456 -4.50 33.78 -26.25
N ASN A 457 -5.56 33.72 -25.45
CA ASN A 457 -6.17 34.84 -24.74
C ASN A 457 -5.71 34.98 -23.27
N ASN A 458 -4.95 34.03 -22.74
CA ASN A 458 -4.45 34.08 -21.37
C ASN A 458 -2.92 34.01 -21.38
N ILE A 459 -2.28 35.15 -21.16
CA ILE A 459 -0.82 35.29 -21.20
C ILE A 459 -0.12 34.72 -19.95
N TYR A 460 -0.86 34.47 -18.87
CA TYR A 460 -0.37 33.96 -17.59
C TYR A 460 -0.54 32.45 -17.42
N PHE A 461 -0.96 31.75 -18.48
CA PHE A 461 -1.04 30.28 -18.50
C PHE A 461 -0.41 29.69 -19.76
N LYS A 462 0.74 29.04 -19.61
CA LYS A 462 1.52 28.43 -20.70
C LYS A 462 2.21 27.18 -20.18
N ILE A 463 1.81 26.01 -20.70
CA ILE A 463 2.41 24.71 -20.36
C ILE A 463 2.64 23.94 -21.66
N PRO A 464 3.88 23.67 -22.07
CA PRO A 464 4.17 22.97 -23.30
C PRO A 464 4.07 21.45 -23.10
N TYR A 465 3.32 20.78 -23.99
CA TYR A 465 3.37 19.33 -24.18
C TYR A 465 3.27 18.47 -22.90
N PRO A 466 2.23 18.62 -22.06
CA PRO A 466 2.04 17.71 -20.93
C PRO A 466 1.69 16.30 -21.39
N ILE A 467 1.90 15.33 -20.49
CA ILE A 467 1.46 13.95 -20.62
C ILE A 467 0.19 13.79 -19.79
N VAL A 468 -0.88 13.27 -20.38
CA VAL A 468 -2.16 13.08 -19.68
C VAL A 468 -2.58 11.61 -19.75
N VAL A 469 -2.69 10.96 -18.59
CA VAL A 469 -3.03 9.54 -18.50
C VAL A 469 -4.08 9.33 -17.41
N GLY A 470 -5.18 8.67 -17.75
CA GLY A 470 -6.21 8.26 -16.79
C GLY A 470 -7.04 9.42 -16.20
N MET A 471 -7.10 10.56 -16.88
CA MET A 471 -7.91 11.71 -16.46
C MET A 471 -9.37 11.28 -16.32
N HIS A 472 -10.02 11.56 -15.19
CA HIS A 472 -11.42 11.16 -14.95
C HIS A 472 -12.16 12.11 -14.01
N GLY A 473 -13.43 11.80 -13.70
CA GLY A 473 -14.30 12.68 -12.91
C GLY A 473 -15.23 13.50 -13.83
N GLN A 474 -15.24 14.82 -13.65
CA GLN A 474 -15.96 15.71 -14.57
C GLN A 474 -15.34 15.65 -15.97
N SER A 475 -16.19 15.55 -16.98
CA SER A 475 -15.75 15.40 -18.38
C SER A 475 -14.84 16.55 -18.83
N VAL A 476 -13.79 16.21 -19.55
CA VAL A 476 -12.84 17.13 -20.16
C VAL A 476 -12.19 16.44 -21.36
N GLY A 477 -12.07 17.16 -22.48
CA GLY A 477 -11.19 16.80 -23.60
C GLY A 477 -9.94 17.68 -23.62
N PHE A 478 -8.99 17.36 -24.50
CA PHE A 478 -7.75 18.12 -24.65
C PHE A 478 -7.46 18.44 -26.11
N ILE A 479 -6.65 19.48 -26.35
CA ILE A 479 -6.15 19.81 -27.69
C ILE A 479 -4.94 18.92 -27.97
N SER A 480 -5.11 17.85 -28.75
CA SER A 480 -4.09 16.80 -28.92
C SER A 480 -2.74 17.32 -29.46
N SER A 481 -2.72 18.39 -30.27
CA SER A 481 -1.47 19.00 -30.76
C SER A 481 -0.65 19.71 -29.68
N GLN A 482 -1.24 19.96 -28.52
CA GLN A 482 -0.57 20.56 -27.36
C GLN A 482 -0.08 19.51 -26.37
N LEU A 483 -0.34 18.21 -26.59
CA LEU A 483 0.07 17.14 -25.69
C LEU A 483 1.29 16.38 -26.21
N LYS A 484 2.11 15.87 -25.30
CA LYS A 484 3.17 14.90 -25.63
C LYS A 484 2.60 13.50 -25.77
N TYR A 485 1.61 13.16 -24.95
CA TYR A 485 0.96 11.86 -24.91
C TYR A 485 -0.40 11.96 -24.22
N GLU A 486 -1.38 11.21 -24.70
CA GLU A 486 -2.73 11.10 -24.12
C GLU A 486 -3.16 9.63 -24.10
N GLU A 487 -3.63 9.15 -22.94
CA GLU A 487 -4.17 7.80 -22.79
C GLU A 487 -5.32 7.77 -21.77
N SER A 488 -6.43 7.12 -22.13
CA SER A 488 -7.59 6.92 -21.24
C SER A 488 -8.18 8.20 -20.62
N THR A 489 -8.53 9.18 -21.45
CA THR A 489 -9.33 10.33 -21.01
C THR A 489 -10.79 9.92 -20.78
N GLY A 490 -11.29 10.06 -19.55
CA GLY A 490 -12.63 9.70 -19.10
C GLY A 490 -12.67 8.54 -18.10
N ALA A 491 -11.58 7.81 -17.90
CA ALA A 491 -11.48 6.70 -16.95
C ALA A 491 -10.06 6.61 -16.38
N ALA A 492 -9.93 6.25 -15.10
CA ALA A 492 -8.62 5.96 -14.51
C ALA A 492 -7.94 4.76 -15.20
N VAL A 493 -6.60 4.66 -15.09
CA VAL A 493 -5.76 3.54 -15.54
C VAL A 493 -5.10 2.77 -14.40
N SER A 494 -4.58 1.58 -14.69
CA SER A 494 -3.65 0.85 -13.82
C SER A 494 -2.20 1.11 -14.27
N PRO A 495 -1.19 1.17 -13.38
CA PRO A 495 -1.33 1.19 -11.93
C PRO A 495 -2.07 2.44 -11.44
N ALA A 496 -2.70 2.34 -10.27
CA ALA A 496 -3.39 3.48 -9.66
C ALA A 496 -2.42 4.64 -9.46
N SER A 497 -1.19 4.38 -9.00
CA SER A 497 -0.12 5.37 -8.88
C SER A 497 1.07 5.03 -9.75
N LEU A 498 1.48 5.98 -10.59
CA LEU A 498 2.71 5.86 -11.37
C LEU A 498 3.94 5.90 -10.45
N TYR A 499 3.99 6.84 -9.50
CA TYR A 499 5.13 6.97 -8.59
C TYR A 499 5.37 5.69 -7.81
N GLN A 500 4.33 5.14 -7.16
CA GLN A 500 4.48 3.92 -6.37
C GLN A 500 4.88 2.72 -7.24
N ALA A 501 4.36 2.64 -8.46
CA ALA A 501 4.70 1.56 -9.38
C ALA A 501 6.15 1.67 -9.89
N GLN A 502 6.63 2.88 -10.24
CA GLN A 502 8.03 3.13 -10.59
C GLN A 502 8.96 2.85 -9.40
N LEU A 503 8.60 3.29 -8.20
CA LEU A 503 9.34 3.03 -6.96
C LEU A 503 9.46 1.53 -6.69
N ALA A 504 8.33 0.81 -6.75
CA ALA A 504 8.30 -0.64 -6.57
C ALA A 504 9.11 -1.35 -7.65
N PHE A 505 9.02 -0.92 -8.91
CA PHE A 505 9.80 -1.47 -10.01
C PHE A 505 11.30 -1.29 -9.79
N ARG A 506 11.74 -0.11 -9.34
CA ARG A 506 13.16 0.15 -9.03
C ARG A 506 13.65 -0.68 -7.84
N LEU A 507 12.90 -0.70 -6.74
CA LEU A 507 13.34 -1.33 -5.48
C LEU A 507 13.30 -2.86 -5.50
N ASN A 508 12.40 -3.44 -6.30
CA ASN A 508 12.22 -4.88 -6.39
C ASN A 508 12.86 -5.50 -7.64
N GLY A 509 13.45 -4.68 -8.52
CA GLY A 509 13.84 -5.13 -9.85
C GLY A 509 12.63 -5.58 -10.70
N THR A 510 12.88 -5.95 -11.94
CA THR A 510 11.92 -6.33 -12.99
C THR A 510 11.13 -7.63 -12.72
N SER A 511 10.40 -7.70 -11.61
CA SER A 511 9.46 -8.81 -11.39
C SER A 511 8.32 -8.43 -10.45
N THR A 512 7.27 -7.82 -10.99
CA THR A 512 5.94 -7.85 -10.35
C THR A 512 5.12 -9.08 -10.78
N ALA A 513 5.62 -9.89 -11.72
CA ALA A 513 5.00 -11.13 -12.16
C ALA A 513 5.98 -12.30 -11.98
N PHE A 514 5.74 -13.08 -10.92
CA PHE A 514 6.27 -14.44 -10.81
C PHE A 514 5.82 -15.23 -12.05
N GLY A 515 6.70 -16.05 -12.61
CA GLY A 515 6.33 -16.92 -13.71
C GLY A 515 5.30 -17.95 -13.27
N THR A 516 4.31 -18.21 -14.12
CA THR A 516 3.21 -19.13 -13.82
C THR A 516 3.42 -20.46 -14.50
N TRP A 517 3.27 -21.57 -13.79
CA TRP A 517 3.19 -22.88 -14.45
C TRP A 517 1.94 -22.93 -15.32
N ALA A 518 1.99 -23.63 -16.46
CA ALA A 518 0.90 -23.66 -17.46
C ALA A 518 -0.48 -24.16 -16.95
N ALA A 519 -0.60 -24.56 -15.68
CA ALA A 519 -1.84 -24.95 -15.01
C ALA A 519 -1.89 -24.52 -13.53
N GLN A 520 -1.25 -23.39 -13.20
CA GLN A 520 -1.20 -22.88 -11.83
C GLN A 520 -2.60 -22.51 -11.33
N SER A 521 -2.97 -23.05 -10.17
CA SER A 521 -4.30 -22.85 -9.58
C SER A 521 -4.27 -22.31 -8.16
N ASN A 522 -3.12 -22.34 -7.47
CA ASN A 522 -2.99 -21.82 -6.11
C ASN A 522 -1.67 -21.06 -5.90
N ILE A 523 -1.73 -20.06 -5.01
CA ILE A 523 -0.59 -19.31 -4.50
C ILE A 523 -0.70 -19.28 -2.98
N TYR A 524 0.29 -19.85 -2.32
CA TYR A 524 0.53 -19.65 -0.92
C TYR A 524 1.34 -18.35 -0.74
N ASN A 525 0.67 -17.30 -0.27
CA ASN A 525 1.33 -16.04 0.10
C ASN A 525 1.56 -16.04 1.62
N TYR A 526 2.81 -15.98 2.06
CA TYR A 526 3.07 -15.77 3.48
C TYR A 526 3.06 -14.27 3.76
N ASP A 527 1.87 -13.75 4.03
CA ASP A 527 1.67 -12.34 4.33
C ASP A 527 2.23 -12.02 5.71
N LEU A 528 3.33 -11.27 5.74
CA LEU A 528 3.95 -10.80 6.96
C LEU A 528 3.15 -9.69 7.64
N GLY A 529 2.20 -9.02 6.97
CA GLY A 529 1.57 -7.77 7.42
C GLY A 529 0.22 -7.87 8.14
N THR A 530 -0.66 -8.79 7.76
CA THR A 530 -2.02 -8.88 8.35
C THR A 530 -2.12 -10.07 9.33
N ASN A 531 -2.46 -9.81 10.60
CA ASN A 531 -2.67 -10.79 11.69
C ASN A 531 -1.46 -11.21 12.56
N THR A 532 -0.51 -10.30 12.81
CA THR A 532 0.64 -10.54 13.71
C THR A 532 0.49 -9.84 15.05
N GLY A 533 1.02 -10.43 16.13
CA GLY A 533 1.19 -9.78 17.42
C GLY A 533 2.17 -8.60 17.34
N THR A 534 2.23 -7.78 18.40
CA THR A 534 3.06 -6.56 18.48
C THR A 534 4.57 -6.84 18.30
N GLY A 535 5.06 -6.84 17.04
CA GLY A 535 6.47 -6.71 16.61
C GLY A 535 7.56 -7.14 17.60
N GLY A 536 7.53 -8.39 18.08
CA GLY A 536 8.47 -8.89 19.07
C GLY A 536 9.86 -9.19 18.49
N VAL A 537 10.79 -9.63 19.36
CA VAL A 537 12.08 -10.21 19.00
C VAL A 537 12.15 -11.63 19.56
N PHE A 538 12.47 -12.62 18.73
CA PHE A 538 12.75 -13.98 19.18
C PHE A 538 14.24 -14.17 19.45
N THR A 539 14.56 -14.69 20.63
CA THR A 539 15.92 -14.92 21.12
C THR A 539 16.07 -16.34 21.67
N SER A 540 17.26 -16.71 22.17
CA SER A 540 17.59 -18.08 22.61
C SER A 540 16.52 -18.72 23.50
N GLY A 541 16.05 -19.90 23.14
CA GLY A 541 15.11 -20.71 23.94
C GLY A 541 13.63 -20.60 23.53
N SER A 542 13.28 -19.68 22.62
CA SER A 542 11.91 -19.60 22.08
C SER A 542 11.71 -20.59 20.92
N SER A 543 10.91 -21.63 21.12
CA SER A 543 10.32 -22.40 20.02
C SER A 543 8.84 -22.06 19.92
N GLU A 544 8.44 -21.36 18.87
CA GLU A 544 7.03 -21.06 18.59
C GLU A 544 6.62 -21.71 17.27
N SER A 545 5.55 -22.50 17.31
CA SER A 545 4.92 -23.13 16.15
C SER A 545 3.48 -22.64 16.05
N VAL A 546 3.11 -22.00 14.93
CA VAL A 546 1.71 -21.61 14.69
C VAL A 546 1.01 -22.76 13.96
N ALA A 547 0.14 -23.47 14.67
CA ALA A 547 -0.73 -24.51 14.11
C ALA A 547 -2.18 -24.30 14.59
N GLY A 548 -2.94 -23.43 13.93
CA GLY A 548 -4.37 -23.23 14.24
C GLY A 548 -4.96 -21.91 13.74
N PRO A 549 -6.31 -21.77 13.68
CA PRO A 549 -7.02 -20.62 13.10
C PRO A 549 -6.74 -19.29 13.85
N PRO A 550 -7.15 -18.12 13.30
CA PRO A 550 -6.67 -16.76 13.66
C PRO A 550 -6.97 -16.26 15.09
N ALA A 551 -7.42 -17.11 16.00
CA ALA A 551 -7.96 -16.70 17.29
C ALA A 551 -6.91 -16.49 18.41
N GLN A 552 -5.63 -16.75 18.17
CA GLN A 552 -4.56 -16.37 19.11
C GLN A 552 -3.50 -15.52 18.40
N GLN A 553 -3.23 -14.33 18.95
CA GLN A 553 -2.11 -13.49 18.54
C GLN A 553 -0.79 -14.23 18.83
N GLY A 554 -0.03 -14.53 17.78
CA GLY A 554 1.35 -15.00 17.85
C GLY A 554 2.30 -14.03 17.16
N TYR A 555 3.62 -14.15 17.38
CA TYR A 555 4.62 -13.31 16.70
C TYR A 555 4.50 -13.41 15.17
N LEU A 556 4.35 -14.63 14.65
CA LEU A 556 4.23 -14.89 13.22
C LEU A 556 2.75 -14.85 12.79
N PRO A 557 2.46 -14.42 11.55
CA PRO A 557 1.10 -14.47 11.02
C PRO A 557 0.69 -15.93 10.82
N ALA A 558 -0.60 -16.21 11.00
CA ALA A 558 -1.17 -17.51 10.65
C ALA A 558 -0.98 -17.77 9.16
N PRO A 559 -0.33 -18.89 8.76
CA PRO A 559 -0.15 -19.19 7.35
C PRO A 559 -1.51 -19.52 6.71
N PRO A 560 -1.75 -19.17 5.42
CA PRO A 560 -3.00 -19.53 4.73
C PRO A 560 -3.32 -21.03 4.71
N SER A 561 -2.29 -21.88 4.80
CA SER A 561 -2.38 -23.32 5.03
C SER A 561 -1.05 -23.85 5.56
N GLY A 562 -1.04 -25.05 6.15
CA GLY A 562 0.17 -25.65 6.71
C GLY A 562 0.57 -25.02 8.05
N THR A 563 1.87 -25.04 8.35
CA THR A 563 2.45 -24.57 9.62
C THR A 563 3.68 -23.73 9.33
N ALA A 564 3.81 -22.61 10.04
CA ALA A 564 5.02 -21.80 10.08
C ALA A 564 5.66 -21.87 11.46
N LYS A 565 6.98 -21.93 11.52
CA LYS A 565 7.75 -22.13 12.75
C LYS A 565 9.04 -21.32 12.75
N VAL A 566 9.35 -20.70 13.87
CA VAL A 566 10.64 -20.08 14.16
C VAL A 566 11.36 -20.87 15.24
N GLN A 567 12.66 -21.05 15.07
CA GLN A 567 13.55 -21.74 16.00
C GLN A 567 14.80 -20.92 16.21
N VAL A 568 15.05 -20.54 17.46
CA VAL A 568 16.30 -19.93 17.89
C VAL A 568 16.94 -20.89 18.89
N ASN A 569 17.84 -21.75 18.39
CA ASN A 569 18.55 -22.68 19.24
C ASN A 569 19.77 -21.99 19.83
N GLY A 570 19.93 -22.00 21.15
CA GLY A 570 21.12 -21.49 21.83
C GLY A 570 20.95 -21.54 23.35
N THR A 571 22.05 -21.60 24.08
CA THR A 571 22.08 -21.27 25.51
C THR A 571 22.05 -19.74 25.64
N ASN A 572 21.56 -19.21 26.77
CA ASN A 572 21.46 -17.76 27.01
C ASN A 572 22.76 -17.04 26.61
N GLY A 573 22.71 -16.18 25.57
CA GLY A 573 23.84 -15.29 25.20
C GLY A 573 24.43 -15.44 23.79
N ASP A 574 23.94 -16.35 22.95
CA ASP A 574 24.56 -16.64 21.64
C ASP A 574 24.31 -15.60 20.53
N GLY A 575 23.36 -14.67 20.77
CA GLY A 575 23.14 -13.43 19.99
C GLY A 575 22.40 -13.54 18.66
N GLY A 576 21.97 -14.73 18.24
CA GLY A 576 21.06 -14.91 17.10
C GLY A 576 19.61 -14.56 17.44
N SER A 577 18.89 -13.96 16.48
CA SER A 577 17.50 -13.53 16.68
C SER A 577 16.68 -13.47 15.40
N PHE A 578 15.36 -13.44 15.58
CA PHE A 578 14.44 -12.96 14.54
C PHE A 578 13.73 -11.70 15.02
N THR A 579 13.60 -10.72 14.14
CA THR A 579 12.76 -9.53 14.35
C THR A 579 11.76 -9.42 13.22
N LEU A 580 10.48 -9.22 13.55
CA LEU A 580 9.43 -9.00 12.57
C LEU A 580 9.13 -7.50 12.50
N ASN A 581 9.48 -6.88 11.38
CA ASN A 581 9.29 -5.46 11.15
C ASN A 581 7.97 -5.20 10.41
N GLN A 582 7.14 -4.31 10.97
CA GLN A 582 5.84 -3.88 10.44
C GLN A 582 5.84 -2.36 10.16
N PRO A 583 6.61 -1.89 9.18
CA PRO A 583 6.72 -0.46 8.93
C PRO A 583 5.44 0.09 8.27
N LEU A 584 5.18 1.38 8.47
CA LEU A 584 4.11 2.06 7.74
C LEU A 584 4.41 2.05 6.23
N ALA A 585 3.36 1.95 5.41
CA ALA A 585 3.47 2.09 3.96
C ALA A 585 4.25 3.38 3.63
N PRO A 586 5.19 3.34 2.66
CA PRO A 586 5.31 2.37 1.57
C PRO A 586 6.23 1.16 1.86
N SER A 587 6.75 1.02 3.08
CA SER A 587 7.71 -0.04 3.40
C SER A 587 7.02 -1.40 3.51
N VAL A 588 7.69 -2.46 3.04
CA VAL A 588 7.14 -3.83 3.05
C VAL A 588 7.47 -4.53 4.37
N PRO A 589 6.49 -5.18 5.03
CA PRO A 589 6.74 -6.05 6.17
C PRO A 589 7.82 -7.09 5.89
N ASN A 590 8.73 -7.28 6.84
CA ASN A 590 9.89 -8.15 6.64
C ASN A 590 10.32 -8.85 7.92
N ILE A 591 11.06 -9.95 7.76
CA ILE A 591 11.71 -10.68 8.84
C ILE A 591 13.21 -10.40 8.75
N GLU A 592 13.78 -9.83 9.81
CA GLU A 592 15.22 -9.78 10.02
C GLU A 592 15.68 -11.06 10.72
N MET A 593 16.69 -11.70 10.13
CA MET A 593 17.35 -12.89 10.63
C MET A 593 18.76 -12.51 11.02
N LYS A 594 19.07 -12.49 12.31
CA LYS A 594 20.40 -12.21 12.82
C LYS A 594 21.16 -13.51 13.04
N ALA A 595 22.25 -13.71 12.29
CA ALA A 595 23.06 -14.91 12.40
C ALA A 595 23.75 -15.01 13.77
N THR A 596 23.77 -16.22 14.31
CA THR A 596 24.38 -16.57 15.61
C THR A 596 25.87 -16.89 15.50
N SER A 597 26.61 -16.53 16.54
CA SER A 597 28.04 -16.81 16.76
C SER A 597 28.28 -18.20 17.34
N ALA A 598 27.28 -18.80 17.98
CA ALA A 598 27.38 -20.12 18.58
C ALA A 598 26.83 -21.23 17.66
N SER A 599 27.20 -22.47 17.97
CA SER A 599 26.63 -23.67 17.36
C SER A 599 25.43 -24.14 18.19
N PRO A 600 24.31 -23.42 18.12
CA PRO A 600 23.31 -23.91 17.17
C PRO A 600 22.65 -22.81 16.31
N LEU A 601 22.19 -23.19 15.11
CA LEU A 601 21.60 -22.30 14.10
C LEU A 601 20.21 -21.77 14.46
N ILE A 602 19.84 -20.66 13.81
CA ILE A 602 18.45 -20.14 13.82
C ILE A 602 17.73 -20.54 12.52
N LYS A 603 16.42 -20.76 12.58
CA LYS A 603 15.62 -21.22 11.43
C LYS A 603 14.19 -20.69 11.44
N LEU A 604 13.71 -20.31 10.25
CA LEU A 604 12.33 -20.05 9.91
C LEU A 604 11.90 -21.10 8.88
N SER A 605 10.76 -21.75 9.06
CA SER A 605 10.27 -22.78 8.14
C SER A 605 8.77 -22.71 7.97
N ALA A 606 8.29 -23.01 6.75
CA ALA A 606 6.89 -23.29 6.47
C ALA A 606 6.77 -24.68 5.85
N TYR A 607 5.80 -25.49 6.30
CA TYR A 607 5.65 -26.89 5.90
C TYR A 607 4.19 -27.37 6.01
N ASP A 608 3.91 -28.57 5.49
CA ASP A 608 2.55 -29.12 5.36
C ASP A 608 1.62 -28.19 4.55
N ILE A 609 2.17 -27.46 3.58
CA ILE A 609 1.41 -26.52 2.75
C ILE A 609 0.36 -27.29 1.94
N ALA A 610 -0.90 -26.90 2.06
CA ALA A 610 -2.02 -27.64 1.47
C ALA A 610 -2.03 -27.51 -0.06
N ASN A 611 -2.50 -28.55 -0.75
CA ASN A 611 -2.67 -28.60 -2.20
C ASN A 611 -1.38 -28.47 -3.04
N ALA A 612 -0.20 -28.62 -2.43
CA ALA A 612 1.08 -28.61 -3.12
C ALA A 612 1.23 -29.77 -4.15
N SER A 613 2.01 -29.53 -5.21
CA SER A 613 2.31 -30.51 -6.28
C SER A 613 3.79 -30.82 -6.38
N GLU A 614 4.16 -31.71 -7.30
CA GLU A 614 5.54 -32.04 -7.66
C GLU A 614 6.31 -30.90 -8.34
N ILE A 615 5.63 -29.82 -8.72
CA ILE A 615 6.25 -28.57 -9.18
C ILE A 615 5.98 -27.42 -8.19
N ALA A 616 6.91 -26.49 -8.08
CA ALA A 616 6.74 -25.29 -7.29
C ALA A 616 7.52 -24.09 -7.86
N SER A 617 6.96 -22.89 -7.74
CA SER A 617 7.69 -21.63 -7.88
C SER A 617 7.83 -20.96 -6.52
N MET A 618 9.04 -20.56 -6.15
CA MET A 618 9.30 -19.75 -4.95
C MET A 618 9.70 -18.34 -5.37
N PHE A 619 9.15 -17.33 -4.68
CA PHE A 619 9.59 -15.94 -4.76
C PHE A 619 9.83 -15.39 -3.35
N PHE A 620 10.93 -14.66 -3.17
CA PHE A 620 11.18 -13.84 -1.99
C PHE A 620 12.21 -12.75 -2.29
N ASN A 621 12.17 -11.68 -1.50
CA ASN A 621 13.22 -10.66 -1.48
C ASN A 621 14.20 -10.97 -0.36
N ILE A 622 15.49 -10.76 -0.60
CA ILE A 622 16.55 -10.91 0.41
C ILE A 622 17.57 -9.76 0.33
N ALA A 623 17.96 -9.22 1.49
CA ALA A 623 19.04 -8.25 1.63
C ALA A 623 19.97 -8.66 2.78
N PHE A 624 21.25 -8.31 2.70
CA PHE A 624 22.23 -8.54 3.75
C PHE A 624 22.79 -7.20 4.24
N ASN A 625 22.95 -6.99 5.54
CA ASN A 625 23.46 -5.71 6.05
C ASN A 625 24.93 -5.46 5.65
N SER A 626 25.30 -4.19 5.50
CA SER A 626 26.64 -3.73 5.08
C SER A 626 27.76 -4.10 6.07
N GLU A 627 27.44 -4.20 7.35
CA GLU A 627 28.40 -4.37 8.45
C GLU A 627 28.83 -5.82 8.68
N ALA A 628 28.15 -6.79 8.06
CA ALA A 628 28.47 -8.21 8.22
C ALA A 628 29.89 -8.51 7.74
N VAL A 629 30.73 -9.12 8.58
CA VAL A 629 32.09 -9.56 8.20
C VAL A 629 32.16 -11.06 7.91
N ASP A 630 31.27 -11.84 8.52
CA ASP A 630 31.09 -13.27 8.31
C ASP A 630 29.65 -13.70 8.64
N GLY A 631 29.22 -14.85 8.11
CA GLY A 631 27.87 -15.37 8.31
C GLY A 631 27.48 -16.38 7.24
N ILE A 632 26.57 -17.29 7.57
CA ILE A 632 25.99 -18.26 6.63
C ILE A 632 24.48 -18.16 6.69
N TYR A 633 23.87 -17.91 5.54
CA TYR A 633 22.42 -17.98 5.33
C TYR A 633 22.11 -19.07 4.31
N VAL A 634 21.04 -19.82 4.53
CA VAL A 634 20.61 -20.87 3.60
C VAL A 634 19.10 -20.82 3.43
N TRP A 635 18.67 -20.94 2.18
CA TRP A 635 17.28 -21.22 1.83
C TRP A 635 17.18 -22.64 1.27
N ALA A 636 16.09 -23.36 1.59
CA ALA A 636 15.86 -24.69 1.06
C ALA A 636 14.38 -24.95 0.74
N LEU A 637 14.14 -25.85 -0.22
CA LEU A 637 12.83 -26.28 -0.70
C LEU A 637 12.77 -27.82 -0.71
N GLY A 638 11.61 -28.38 -0.38
CA GLY A 638 11.42 -29.82 -0.36
C GLY A 638 10.03 -30.25 0.08
N ASN A 639 9.97 -31.44 0.68
CA ASN A 639 8.75 -32.05 1.20
C ASN A 639 8.91 -32.37 2.67
N LYS A 640 7.94 -32.02 3.51
CA LYS A 640 7.97 -32.47 4.90
C LYS A 640 7.36 -33.88 5.03
N ASN A 641 8.15 -34.82 5.55
CA ASN A 641 7.76 -36.20 5.85
C ASN A 641 7.31 -36.35 7.33
N ALA A 642 6.73 -37.51 7.67
CA ALA A 642 6.32 -37.80 9.04
C ALA A 642 7.52 -38.18 9.95
N GLY A 643 7.64 -37.53 11.11
CA GLY A 643 8.64 -37.80 12.15
C GLY A 643 10.03 -37.19 11.89
N GLY A 644 10.60 -36.45 12.86
CA GLY A 644 12.00 -35.97 12.82
C GLY A 644 12.38 -35.01 11.68
N SER A 645 11.41 -34.47 10.94
CA SER A 645 11.59 -33.70 9.70
C SER A 645 12.60 -32.55 9.78
N LEU A 646 13.37 -32.33 8.72
CA LEU A 646 14.23 -31.16 8.51
C LEU A 646 13.45 -29.85 8.60
N PHE A 647 12.20 -29.84 8.18
CA PHE A 647 11.37 -28.63 8.15
C PHE A 647 10.68 -28.34 9.48
N SER A 648 10.51 -29.32 10.38
CA SER A 648 9.83 -29.11 11.67
C SER A 648 10.72 -29.26 12.91
N SER A 649 11.86 -29.93 12.80
CA SER A 649 12.87 -30.10 13.86
C SER A 649 13.88 -28.96 13.89
N ALA A 650 14.79 -28.92 14.86
CA ALA A 650 15.88 -27.92 14.92
C ALA A 650 17.04 -28.21 13.95
N SER A 651 16.96 -29.31 13.18
CA SER A 651 18.04 -29.77 12.31
C SER A 651 18.36 -28.76 11.20
N GLY A 652 19.65 -28.58 10.91
CA GLY A 652 20.12 -27.74 9.80
C GLY A 652 20.29 -28.51 8.49
N VAL A 653 20.42 -27.77 7.40
CA VAL A 653 20.66 -28.32 6.05
C VAL A 653 22.14 -28.68 5.87
N PHE A 654 22.62 -29.70 6.60
CA PHE A 654 24.04 -30.09 6.62
C PHE A 654 24.34 -31.48 6.05
N LYS A 655 23.41 -32.41 6.18
CA LYS A 655 23.60 -33.83 5.83
C LYS A 655 22.59 -34.26 4.77
N ALA A 656 22.79 -35.45 4.22
CA ALA A 656 21.83 -36.06 3.31
C ALA A 656 20.48 -36.22 4.01
N ASN A 657 19.40 -35.78 3.35
CA ASN A 657 18.05 -35.86 3.89
C ASN A 657 17.04 -36.12 2.76
N THR A 658 16.17 -37.11 2.95
CA THR A 658 15.20 -37.55 1.93
C THR A 658 14.02 -36.58 1.69
N GLU A 659 14.03 -35.44 2.36
CA GLU A 659 13.03 -34.37 2.28
C GLU A 659 13.49 -33.22 1.38
N LEU A 660 14.76 -33.17 0.98
CA LEU A 660 15.36 -32.00 0.35
C LEU A 660 15.37 -32.10 -1.18
N PHE A 661 14.73 -31.14 -1.85
CA PHE A 661 14.83 -31.01 -3.31
C PHE A 661 16.05 -30.17 -3.71
N THR A 662 16.19 -28.96 -3.14
CA THR A 662 17.34 -28.09 -3.39
C THR A 662 17.59 -27.11 -2.24
N SER A 663 18.79 -26.52 -2.18
CA SER A 663 19.10 -25.42 -1.28
C SER A 663 20.19 -24.50 -1.83
N PHE A 664 20.11 -23.22 -1.44
CA PHE A 664 21.14 -22.21 -1.68
C PHE A 664 21.82 -21.79 -0.39
N GLU A 665 23.06 -21.33 -0.48
CA GLU A 665 23.83 -20.75 0.61
C GLU A 665 24.45 -19.42 0.21
N TRP A 666 24.33 -18.44 1.08
CA TRP A 666 25.10 -17.21 1.05
C TRP A 666 26.13 -17.28 2.17
N THR A 667 27.40 -17.46 1.81
CA THR A 667 28.51 -17.31 2.75
C THR A 667 28.98 -15.86 2.71
N ILE A 668 28.66 -15.09 3.75
CA ILE A 668 29.13 -13.73 3.91
C ILE A 668 30.61 -13.77 4.28
N LYS A 669 31.42 -12.99 3.58
CA LYS A 669 32.84 -12.74 3.86
C LYS A 669 33.05 -11.25 4.06
N SER A 670 34.24 -10.83 4.48
CA SER A 670 34.58 -9.42 4.69
C SER A 670 34.33 -8.55 3.45
N THR A 671 34.63 -9.04 2.25
CA THR A 671 34.54 -8.26 1.00
C THR A 671 33.54 -8.78 -0.04
N ALA A 672 32.94 -9.95 0.17
CA ALA A 672 32.09 -10.59 -0.83
C ALA A 672 31.00 -11.47 -0.19
N ILE A 673 30.07 -11.92 -1.02
CA ILE A 673 29.08 -12.94 -0.65
C ILE A 673 29.24 -14.09 -1.64
N ASP A 674 29.75 -15.24 -1.18
CA ASP A 674 29.73 -16.44 -2.02
C ASP A 674 28.31 -16.99 -2.04
N PHE A 675 27.69 -16.94 -3.20
CA PHE A 675 26.40 -17.56 -3.46
C PHE A 675 26.60 -18.94 -4.07
N LYS A 676 26.10 -19.96 -3.38
CA LYS A 676 26.32 -21.37 -3.69
C LYS A 676 25.00 -22.11 -3.75
N PHE A 677 24.96 -23.23 -4.47
CA PHE A 677 23.88 -24.22 -4.33
C PHE A 677 24.42 -25.57 -3.93
N ARG A 678 23.57 -26.41 -3.35
CA ARG A 678 23.95 -27.73 -2.87
C ARG A 678 23.80 -28.77 -3.98
N GLU A 679 24.90 -29.39 -4.38
CA GLU A 679 24.92 -30.44 -5.41
C GLU A 679 24.62 -31.82 -4.81
N SER A 680 25.26 -32.14 -3.68
CA SER A 680 25.12 -33.45 -3.04
C SER A 680 25.45 -33.44 -1.55
N ALA A 681 25.14 -34.54 -0.84
CA ALA A 681 25.67 -34.81 0.51
C ALA A 681 25.95 -36.29 0.76
N ASP A 682 26.97 -36.55 1.58
CA ASP A 682 27.51 -37.89 1.89
C ASP A 682 27.14 -38.37 3.30
N GLY A 683 26.04 -37.86 3.86
CA GLY A 683 25.58 -38.21 5.21
C GLY A 683 26.36 -37.56 6.34
N ASN A 684 27.53 -36.96 6.08
CA ASN A 684 28.34 -36.24 7.06
C ASN A 684 28.55 -34.77 6.70
N VAL A 685 28.76 -34.46 5.42
CA VAL A 685 29.02 -33.11 4.89
C VAL A 685 28.19 -32.88 3.62
N ALA A 686 27.75 -31.64 3.43
CA ALA A 686 27.12 -31.19 2.19
C ALA A 686 28.16 -30.58 1.25
N THR A 687 28.13 -30.98 -0.02
CA THR A 687 28.93 -30.38 -1.09
C THR A 687 28.12 -29.27 -1.75
N ARG A 688 28.61 -28.03 -1.62
CA ARG A 688 28.03 -26.85 -2.26
C ARG A 688 28.93 -26.31 -3.36
N ALA A 689 28.37 -26.10 -4.55
CA ALA A 689 29.06 -25.49 -5.67
C ALA A 689 28.83 -23.97 -5.68
N LEU A 690 29.90 -23.22 -5.94
CA LEU A 690 29.85 -21.77 -6.11
C LEU A 690 29.13 -21.44 -7.43
N ILE A 691 28.09 -20.62 -7.35
CA ILE A 691 27.41 -20.03 -8.50
C ILE A 691 28.08 -18.71 -8.86
N SER A 692 28.24 -17.83 -7.87
CA SER A 692 28.80 -16.49 -8.05
C SER A 692 29.27 -15.91 -6.73
N SER A 693 30.32 -15.08 -6.76
CA SER A 693 30.75 -14.26 -5.62
C SER A 693 30.36 -12.78 -5.76
N THR A 694 29.66 -12.42 -6.85
CA THR A 694 29.32 -11.04 -7.22
C THR A 694 27.83 -10.82 -7.47
N ALA A 695 27.03 -11.89 -7.50
CA ALA A 695 25.59 -11.81 -7.70
C ALA A 695 24.86 -11.08 -6.57
N PHE A 696 25.45 -11.07 -5.37
CA PHE A 696 24.91 -10.41 -4.19
C PHE A 696 25.95 -9.48 -3.59
N ALA A 697 25.52 -8.29 -3.23
CA ALA A 697 26.29 -7.28 -2.52
C ALA A 697 25.60 -6.96 -1.19
N LYS A 698 26.39 -6.61 -0.18
CA LYS A 698 25.86 -6.15 1.10
C LYS A 698 25.22 -4.77 0.95
N GLY A 699 24.16 -4.51 1.70
CA GLY A 699 23.36 -3.29 1.64
C GLY A 699 22.39 -3.22 0.45
N ALA A 700 22.39 -4.21 -0.44
CA ALA A 700 21.49 -4.28 -1.59
C ALA A 700 20.38 -5.32 -1.37
N ASN A 701 19.21 -5.07 -1.95
CA ASN A 701 18.05 -5.96 -1.93
C ASN A 701 17.93 -6.72 -3.26
N TYR A 702 17.57 -7.99 -3.18
CA TYR A 702 17.52 -8.89 -4.33
C TYR A 702 16.22 -9.68 -4.36
N ALA A 703 15.54 -9.66 -5.50
CA ALA A 703 14.42 -10.56 -5.78
C ALA A 703 14.95 -11.90 -6.28
N VAL A 704 14.59 -12.98 -5.60
CA VAL A 704 14.99 -14.36 -5.92
C VAL A 704 13.77 -15.14 -6.39
N GLU A 705 13.89 -15.78 -7.56
CA GLU A 705 12.86 -16.66 -8.11
C GLU A 705 13.44 -18.06 -8.37
N VAL A 706 12.72 -19.10 -7.95
CA VAL A 706 13.11 -20.50 -8.15
C VAL A 706 11.96 -21.26 -8.75
N TYR A 707 12.19 -21.95 -9.86
CA TYR A 707 11.17 -22.77 -10.55
C TYR A 707 11.59 -24.23 -10.52
N ALA A 708 11.02 -25.00 -9.61
CA ALA A 708 11.40 -26.38 -9.32
C ALA A 708 10.45 -27.39 -9.96
N ASN A 709 11.00 -28.40 -10.62
CA ASN A 709 10.27 -29.53 -11.18
C ASN A 709 10.78 -30.86 -10.61
N ASN A 710 10.08 -31.38 -9.61
CA ASN A 710 10.34 -32.71 -9.05
C ASN A 710 9.56 -33.84 -9.77
N SER A 711 8.86 -33.55 -10.87
CA SER A 711 8.11 -34.58 -11.61
C SER A 711 9.03 -35.52 -12.40
N SER A 712 8.46 -36.62 -12.91
CA SER A 712 9.10 -37.55 -13.85
C SER A 712 9.18 -37.05 -15.28
N VAL A 713 8.62 -35.87 -15.58
CA VAL A 713 8.56 -35.31 -16.94
C VAL A 713 9.03 -33.86 -16.97
N SER A 714 9.34 -33.33 -18.15
CA SER A 714 9.58 -31.90 -18.31
C SER A 714 8.28 -31.10 -18.06
N LYS A 715 8.40 -29.93 -17.44
CA LYS A 715 7.28 -29.03 -17.14
C LYS A 715 7.66 -27.61 -17.57
N SER A 716 6.68 -26.80 -17.98
CA SER A 716 6.94 -25.44 -18.45
C SER A 716 6.22 -24.39 -17.62
N TYR A 717 6.91 -23.28 -17.38
CA TYR A 717 6.34 -22.05 -16.82
C TYR A 717 6.45 -20.89 -17.80
N VAL A 718 5.54 -19.93 -17.69
CA VAL A 718 5.47 -18.70 -18.47
C VAL A 718 6.02 -17.56 -17.61
N ARG A 719 7.05 -16.85 -18.05
CA ARG A 719 7.55 -15.62 -17.40
C ARG A 719 7.71 -14.54 -18.47
N ASN A 720 7.15 -13.35 -18.26
CA ASN A 720 7.14 -12.25 -19.24
C ASN A 720 6.67 -12.70 -20.64
N SER A 721 5.57 -13.47 -20.68
CA SER A 721 5.00 -14.05 -21.91
C SER A 721 5.94 -15.00 -22.68
N GLN A 722 7.05 -15.43 -22.06
CA GLN A 722 7.98 -16.40 -22.61
C GLN A 722 7.84 -17.74 -21.89
N ASN A 723 7.89 -18.84 -22.63
CA ASN A 723 7.82 -20.19 -22.08
C ASN A 723 9.22 -20.72 -21.77
N TYR A 724 9.40 -21.25 -20.57
CA TYR A 724 10.63 -21.90 -20.12
C TYR A 724 10.33 -23.34 -19.73
N ALA A 725 11.02 -24.29 -20.35
CA ALA A 725 10.92 -25.70 -20.01
C ALA A 725 11.95 -26.07 -18.94
N VAL A 726 11.49 -26.66 -17.84
CA VAL A 726 12.32 -27.18 -16.74
C VAL A 726 12.30 -28.71 -16.82
N PRO A 727 13.45 -29.36 -17.11
CA PRO A 727 13.54 -30.82 -17.16
C PRO A 727 13.15 -31.49 -15.84
N ALA A 728 12.87 -32.80 -15.89
CA ALA A 728 12.58 -33.60 -14.70
C ALA A 728 13.76 -33.56 -13.70
N GLY A 729 13.47 -33.34 -12.42
CA GLY A 729 14.47 -33.27 -11.34
C GLY A 729 15.41 -32.07 -11.44
N CYS A 730 14.98 -30.99 -12.11
CA CYS A 730 15.76 -29.76 -12.28
C CYS A 730 15.01 -28.53 -11.74
N PHE A 731 15.74 -27.42 -11.62
CA PHE A 731 15.16 -26.10 -11.36
C PHE A 731 15.84 -24.99 -12.17
N HIS A 732 15.10 -23.90 -12.39
CA HIS A 732 15.66 -22.63 -12.86
C HIS A 732 15.78 -21.64 -11.71
N LEU A 733 16.75 -20.74 -11.81
CA LEU A 733 17.03 -19.70 -10.82
C LEU A 733 17.10 -18.34 -11.50
N TRP A 734 16.43 -17.34 -10.92
CA TRP A 734 16.49 -15.95 -11.37
C TRP A 734 16.79 -15.02 -10.22
N ILE A 735 17.70 -14.06 -10.44
CA ILE A 735 18.00 -12.99 -9.48
C ILE A 735 17.78 -11.65 -10.18
N ASN A 736 16.97 -10.77 -9.60
CA ASN A 736 16.61 -9.46 -10.16
C ASN A 736 16.17 -9.52 -11.64
N GLY A 737 15.41 -10.56 -11.99
CA GLY A 737 14.91 -10.78 -13.35
C GLY A 737 15.93 -11.30 -14.36
N VAL A 738 17.16 -11.63 -13.93
CA VAL A 738 18.20 -12.28 -14.75
C VAL A 738 18.23 -13.77 -14.46
N GLN A 739 18.19 -14.61 -15.49
CA GLN A 739 18.31 -16.07 -15.34
C GLN A 739 19.76 -16.46 -15.06
N PHE A 740 19.99 -17.27 -14.03
CA PHE A 740 21.30 -17.74 -13.65
C PHE A 740 21.60 -19.09 -14.27
N SER A 741 22.88 -19.33 -14.59
CA SER A 741 23.37 -20.62 -15.06
C SER A 741 24.46 -21.16 -14.13
N TYR A 742 24.63 -22.47 -14.16
CA TYR A 742 25.72 -23.19 -13.52
C TYR A 742 26.30 -24.18 -14.52
N ASN A 743 27.63 -24.27 -14.64
CA ASN A 743 28.31 -25.07 -15.67
C ASN A 743 27.73 -24.83 -17.09
N SER A 744 27.47 -23.56 -17.41
CA SER A 744 26.90 -23.12 -18.70
C SER A 744 25.51 -23.69 -19.04
N THR A 745 24.77 -24.22 -18.05
CA THR A 745 23.38 -24.64 -18.18
C THR A 745 22.47 -23.87 -17.23
N TYR A 746 21.26 -23.54 -17.69
CA TYR A 746 20.21 -22.93 -16.86
C TYR A 746 19.43 -23.97 -16.03
N ASN A 747 19.63 -25.26 -16.33
CA ASN A 747 18.98 -26.39 -15.66
C ASN A 747 19.83 -26.86 -14.47
N PHE A 748 19.58 -26.30 -13.30
CA PHE A 748 20.25 -26.77 -12.09
C PHE A 748 19.68 -28.13 -11.68
N PRO A 749 20.51 -29.12 -11.34
CA PRO A 749 20.03 -30.41 -10.87
C PRO A 749 19.51 -30.31 -9.43
N GLN A 750 18.50 -31.12 -9.10
CA GLN A 750 18.13 -31.35 -7.70
C GLN A 750 19.28 -31.95 -6.88
N SER A 751 19.21 -31.77 -5.57
CA SER A 751 20.20 -32.26 -4.61
C SER A 751 20.28 -33.78 -4.59
N LYS A 752 21.50 -34.31 -4.52
CA LYS A 752 21.80 -35.73 -4.64
C LYS A 752 22.34 -36.35 -3.34
N ASN A 753 21.97 -37.60 -3.08
CA ASN A 753 22.58 -38.37 -1.99
C ASN A 753 23.79 -39.16 -2.52
N SER A 754 24.99 -38.88 -1.99
CA SER A 754 26.25 -39.52 -2.37
C SER A 754 26.68 -40.67 -1.44
N THR A 755 25.88 -41.02 -0.42
CA THR A 755 26.18 -42.16 0.48
C THR A 755 26.05 -43.54 -0.21
N ASN A 756 25.50 -43.58 -1.43
CA ASN A 756 25.27 -44.80 -2.19
C ASN A 756 26.19 -44.83 -3.43
N GLN A 757 27.41 -45.34 -3.27
CA GLN A 757 28.50 -45.23 -4.26
C GLN A 757 28.21 -45.89 -5.63
N SER A 758 27.10 -46.62 -5.81
CA SER A 758 26.72 -47.19 -7.11
C SER A 758 25.52 -46.52 -7.79
N GLN A 759 24.78 -45.63 -7.13
CA GLN A 759 23.71 -44.82 -7.75
C GLN A 759 23.58 -43.49 -7.02
N VAL A 760 23.94 -42.40 -7.68
CA VAL A 760 23.72 -41.05 -7.16
C VAL A 760 22.23 -40.71 -7.32
N MET A 761 21.42 -41.17 -6.36
CA MET A 761 19.97 -40.96 -6.34
C MET A 761 19.64 -39.54 -5.85
N SER A 762 18.49 -39.02 -6.25
CA SER A 762 17.96 -37.78 -5.69
C SER A 762 17.72 -37.94 -4.18
N GLU A 763 17.93 -36.86 -3.44
CA GLU A 763 17.59 -36.83 -2.01
C GLU A 763 16.08 -36.93 -1.82
N LEU A 764 15.32 -36.01 -2.42
CA LEU A 764 13.87 -36.14 -2.49
C LEU A 764 13.48 -37.14 -3.57
N ALA A 765 12.55 -38.05 -3.26
CA ALA A 765 12.01 -38.97 -4.24
C ALA A 765 11.28 -38.21 -5.36
N GLN A 766 11.43 -38.68 -6.60
CA GLN A 766 10.77 -38.08 -7.76
C GLN A 766 9.24 -38.22 -7.63
N ASN A 767 8.50 -37.22 -8.13
CA ASN A 767 7.05 -37.05 -8.00
C ASN A 767 6.55 -36.75 -6.58
N THR A 768 7.43 -36.61 -5.59
CA THR A 768 7.02 -36.10 -4.28
C THR A 768 6.68 -34.62 -4.38
N LYS A 769 5.58 -34.20 -3.74
CA LYS A 769 5.14 -32.81 -3.72
C LYS A 769 6.15 -31.90 -3.02
N LEU A 770 6.24 -30.64 -3.44
CA LEU A 770 7.09 -29.62 -2.85
C LEU A 770 6.23 -28.74 -1.94
N ASP A 771 6.10 -29.13 -0.67
CA ASP A 771 5.16 -28.53 0.30
C ASP A 771 5.84 -27.88 1.52
N ALA A 772 7.16 -27.71 1.46
CA ALA A 772 7.93 -27.12 2.55
C ALA A 772 9.13 -26.29 2.06
N TYR A 773 9.38 -25.18 2.74
CA TYR A 773 10.59 -24.37 2.57
C TYR A 773 11.11 -23.86 3.91
N LEU A 774 12.39 -23.49 3.97
CA LEU A 774 13.02 -22.90 5.15
C LEU A 774 14.07 -21.84 4.81
N PHE A 775 14.34 -20.98 5.78
CA PHE A 775 15.49 -20.08 5.87
C PHE A 775 16.24 -20.39 7.16
N GLN A 776 17.57 -20.50 7.11
CA GLN A 776 18.42 -20.71 8.29
C GLN A 776 19.60 -19.74 8.30
N ALA A 777 20.12 -19.41 9.48
CA ALA A 777 21.31 -18.56 9.65
C ALA A 777 22.26 -19.05 10.76
N SER A 778 23.58 -18.90 10.56
CA SER A 778 24.64 -19.34 11.50
C SER A 778 26.02 -18.71 11.21
N LYS A 779 27.01 -18.98 12.07
CA LYS A 779 28.45 -18.68 11.90
C LYS A 779 28.79 -17.19 11.66
N SER A 780 28.24 -16.28 12.46
CA SER A 780 28.63 -14.87 12.46
C SER A 780 29.40 -14.51 13.73
N THR A 781 30.70 -14.24 13.60
CA THR A 781 31.55 -13.79 14.70
C THR A 781 31.07 -12.42 15.18
N GLY A 782 30.70 -12.33 16.46
CA GLY A 782 30.20 -11.09 17.06
C GLY A 782 28.73 -10.78 16.75
N ASN A 783 27.98 -11.69 16.12
CA ASN A 783 26.54 -11.56 15.88
C ASN A 783 26.18 -10.26 15.14
N ASN A 784 26.87 -9.93 14.05
CA ASN A 784 26.62 -8.69 13.31
C ASN A 784 26.05 -8.90 11.91
N ALA A 785 26.03 -10.14 11.40
CA ALA A 785 25.37 -10.42 10.13
C ALA A 785 23.86 -10.52 10.30
N VAL A 786 23.14 -9.76 9.48
CA VAL A 786 21.67 -9.73 9.41
C VAL A 786 21.24 -9.91 7.96
N ALA A 787 20.27 -10.81 7.73
CA ALA A 787 19.54 -10.89 6.48
C ALA A 787 18.10 -10.44 6.67
N THR A 788 17.59 -9.61 5.77
CA THR A 788 16.18 -9.19 5.74
C THR A 788 15.46 -9.96 4.64
N ILE A 789 14.31 -10.56 4.96
CA ILE A 789 13.50 -11.34 4.02
C ILE A 789 12.08 -10.76 3.95
N SER A 790 11.57 -10.56 2.74
CA SER A 790 10.20 -10.08 2.52
C SER A 790 9.55 -10.73 1.30
N ASN A 791 8.24 -10.46 1.09
CA ASN A 791 7.47 -10.91 -0.07
C ASN A 791 7.52 -12.43 -0.33
N ILE A 792 7.39 -13.26 0.71
CA ILE A 792 7.51 -14.71 0.57
C ILE A 792 6.26 -15.29 -0.12
N LYS A 793 6.45 -15.93 -1.28
CA LYS A 793 5.38 -16.60 -2.04
C LYS A 793 5.82 -17.97 -2.53
N LEU A 794 4.92 -18.95 -2.46
CA LEU A 794 5.06 -20.28 -3.03
C LEU A 794 3.86 -20.57 -3.94
N ALA A 795 4.10 -21.02 -5.16
CA ALA A 795 3.08 -21.30 -6.16
C ALA A 795 3.20 -22.73 -6.72
N TYR A 796 2.07 -23.39 -6.98
CA TYR A 796 2.02 -24.79 -7.44
C TYR A 796 0.71 -25.08 -8.20
N ASN A 797 0.65 -26.24 -8.86
CA ASN A 797 -0.57 -26.75 -9.50
C ASN A 797 -1.37 -27.58 -8.49
N THR A 798 -2.70 -27.59 -8.56
CA THR A 798 -3.52 -28.48 -7.73
C THR A 798 -3.61 -29.88 -8.31
N SER A 799 -3.45 -30.91 -7.49
CA SER A 799 -4.02 -32.23 -7.77
C SER A 799 -5.54 -32.18 -7.53
N THR A 800 -6.34 -32.19 -8.60
CA THR A 800 -7.83 -32.25 -8.65
C THR A 800 -8.61 -31.20 -7.82
N LEU A 801 -9.34 -30.32 -8.50
CA LEU A 801 -9.96 -29.11 -7.92
C LEU A 801 -11.38 -29.36 -7.32
N PRO A 802 -11.73 -28.75 -6.16
CA PRO A 802 -13.10 -28.72 -5.63
C PRO A 802 -14.05 -27.79 -6.41
N VAL A 803 -15.37 -27.92 -6.20
CA VAL A 803 -16.41 -27.04 -6.75
C VAL A 803 -16.16 -25.59 -6.33
N THR A 804 -16.29 -24.65 -7.26
CA THR A 804 -16.19 -23.22 -6.96
C THR A 804 -17.58 -22.66 -6.71
N PHE A 805 -17.86 -22.20 -5.49
CA PHE A 805 -19.14 -21.59 -5.12
C PHE A 805 -19.18 -20.09 -5.47
N LEU A 806 -20.31 -19.62 -6.00
CA LEU A 806 -20.58 -18.19 -6.23
C LEU A 806 -21.40 -17.56 -5.10
N SER A 807 -22.36 -18.29 -4.55
CA SER A 807 -23.21 -17.78 -3.47
C SER A 807 -23.83 -18.92 -2.65
N PHE A 808 -24.18 -18.61 -1.39
CA PHE A 808 -25.02 -19.44 -0.52
C PHE A 808 -25.75 -18.50 0.43
N ASP A 809 -27.07 -18.50 0.39
CA ASP A 809 -27.92 -17.57 1.11
C ASP A 809 -29.17 -18.28 1.64
N GLY A 810 -29.80 -17.68 2.65
CA GLY A 810 -30.94 -18.23 3.35
C GLY A 810 -31.97 -17.15 3.65
N LYS A 811 -33.25 -17.48 3.47
CA LYS A 811 -34.37 -16.56 3.68
C LYS A 811 -35.51 -17.27 4.40
N SER A 812 -36.05 -16.66 5.45
CA SER A 812 -37.27 -17.15 6.11
C SER A 812 -38.48 -16.95 5.19
N GLU A 813 -39.32 -17.98 5.07
CA GLU A 813 -40.58 -18.01 4.31
C GLU A 813 -41.71 -18.52 5.23
N GLU A 814 -42.98 -18.41 4.81
CA GLU A 814 -44.16 -18.81 5.59
C GLU A 814 -44.13 -20.30 6.02
N ASN A 815 -43.50 -21.15 5.21
CA ASN A 815 -43.47 -22.61 5.38
C ASN A 815 -42.08 -23.17 5.76
N GLY A 816 -41.14 -22.31 6.21
CA GLY A 816 -39.80 -22.73 6.61
C GLY A 816 -38.68 -21.76 6.20
N ILE A 817 -37.43 -22.23 6.18
CA ILE A 817 -36.26 -21.45 5.73
C ILE A 817 -35.79 -21.96 4.36
N ARG A 818 -35.80 -21.09 3.35
CA ARG A 818 -35.30 -21.35 2.01
C ARG A 818 -33.81 -21.10 1.94
N LEU A 819 -33.06 -22.11 1.54
CA LEU A 819 -31.65 -22.01 1.22
C LEU A 819 -31.47 -22.02 -0.31
N SER A 820 -30.58 -21.17 -0.81
CA SER A 820 -30.27 -21.06 -2.23
C SER A 820 -28.76 -20.91 -2.42
N TRP A 821 -28.18 -21.63 -3.36
CA TRP A 821 -26.75 -21.49 -3.70
C TRP A 821 -26.49 -21.60 -5.19
N LYS A 822 -25.33 -21.07 -5.59
CA LYS A 822 -24.82 -21.16 -6.95
C LYS A 822 -23.39 -21.65 -6.98
N THR A 823 -23.06 -22.49 -7.95
CA THR A 823 -21.71 -22.95 -8.26
C THR A 823 -21.27 -22.32 -9.58
N ALA A 824 -20.02 -21.86 -9.68
CA ALA A 824 -19.40 -21.38 -10.92
C ALA A 824 -19.04 -22.56 -11.83
N SER A 825 -18.49 -23.61 -11.23
CA SER A 825 -18.10 -24.85 -11.86
C SER A 825 -18.13 -25.99 -10.84
N GLU A 826 -18.44 -27.19 -11.30
CA GLU A 826 -18.44 -28.42 -10.53
C GLU A 826 -17.51 -29.44 -11.20
N LEU A 827 -16.77 -30.19 -10.40
CA LEU A 827 -15.93 -31.28 -10.87
C LEU A 827 -16.06 -32.45 -9.91
N ASN A 828 -16.38 -33.62 -10.44
CA ASN A 828 -16.67 -34.87 -9.73
C ASN A 828 -17.71 -34.76 -8.60
N ASN A 829 -18.53 -33.71 -8.57
CA ASN A 829 -19.51 -33.49 -7.52
C ASN A 829 -20.65 -34.51 -7.57
N ASP A 830 -20.73 -35.39 -6.57
CA ASP A 830 -21.84 -36.33 -6.43
C ASP A 830 -23.07 -35.64 -5.88
N ARG A 831 -22.94 -34.96 -4.72
CA ARG A 831 -24.07 -34.30 -4.03
C ARG A 831 -23.63 -33.24 -3.04
N PHE A 832 -24.56 -32.36 -2.71
CA PHE A 832 -24.48 -31.44 -1.57
C PHE A 832 -25.33 -31.94 -0.42
N GLU A 833 -24.75 -32.04 0.76
CA GLU A 833 -25.41 -32.20 2.05
C GLU A 833 -25.65 -30.84 2.70
N ILE A 834 -26.88 -30.60 3.13
CA ILE A 834 -27.33 -29.37 3.78
C ILE A 834 -27.32 -29.63 5.28
N LEU A 835 -26.54 -28.83 6.03
CA LEU A 835 -26.36 -29.03 7.45
C LEU A 835 -26.94 -27.85 8.25
N ARG A 836 -27.59 -28.14 9.39
CA ARG A 836 -28.20 -27.15 10.29
C ARG A 836 -27.67 -27.28 11.73
N ALA A 837 -27.45 -26.15 12.40
CA ALA A 837 -27.15 -26.03 13.83
C ALA A 837 -27.99 -24.93 14.48
N THR A 838 -28.25 -25.03 15.79
CA THR A 838 -28.88 -23.96 16.59
C THR A 838 -27.90 -23.18 17.46
N ASP A 839 -26.74 -23.78 17.75
CA ASP A 839 -25.64 -23.19 18.51
C ASP A 839 -24.53 -22.60 17.62
N GLY A 840 -24.68 -22.75 16.29
CA GLY A 840 -23.67 -22.38 15.29
C GLY A 840 -22.42 -23.28 15.29
N LYS A 841 -22.41 -24.37 16.07
CA LYS A 841 -21.25 -25.24 16.28
C LYS A 841 -21.53 -26.70 15.91
N THR A 842 -22.67 -27.23 16.34
CA THR A 842 -23.03 -28.64 16.19
C THR A 842 -24.02 -28.82 15.04
N PHE A 843 -23.49 -29.11 13.85
CA PHE A 843 -24.29 -29.22 12.63
C PHE A 843 -24.73 -30.65 12.36
N ARG A 844 -26.03 -30.86 12.16
CA ARG A 844 -26.62 -32.12 11.67
C ARG A 844 -27.04 -32.02 10.21
N ASN A 845 -26.96 -33.10 9.46
CA ASN A 845 -27.48 -33.17 8.10
C ASN A 845 -29.02 -33.16 8.12
N ILE A 846 -29.63 -32.26 7.36
CA ILE A 846 -31.09 -32.12 7.22
C ILE A 846 -31.58 -32.44 5.81
N GLY A 847 -30.70 -32.55 4.82
CA GLY A 847 -31.09 -32.79 3.44
C GLY A 847 -29.92 -32.98 2.50
N THR A 848 -30.21 -33.49 1.31
CA THR A 848 -29.19 -33.75 0.28
C THR A 848 -29.74 -33.42 -1.10
N ILE A 849 -28.94 -32.78 -1.94
CA ILE A 849 -29.27 -32.41 -3.31
C ILE A 849 -28.16 -32.90 -4.23
N THR A 850 -28.50 -33.72 -5.23
CA THR A 850 -27.54 -34.25 -6.21
C THR A 850 -26.87 -33.13 -6.99
N GLY A 851 -25.55 -33.21 -7.14
CA GLY A 851 -24.74 -32.30 -7.94
C GLY A 851 -24.85 -32.58 -9.44
N LYS A 852 -24.13 -31.83 -10.26
CA LYS A 852 -24.05 -32.08 -11.72
C LYS A 852 -22.88 -32.96 -12.14
N GLY A 853 -22.07 -33.48 -11.21
CA GLY A 853 -20.84 -34.20 -11.54
C GLY A 853 -19.79 -33.24 -12.04
N ASN A 854 -19.81 -32.96 -13.35
CA ASN A 854 -18.88 -32.05 -14.01
C ASN A 854 -19.68 -30.94 -14.71
N SER A 855 -19.45 -29.69 -14.34
CA SER A 855 -20.04 -28.51 -14.95
C SER A 855 -19.03 -27.38 -15.00
N GLN A 856 -18.94 -26.68 -16.12
CA GLN A 856 -18.20 -25.41 -16.22
C GLN A 856 -19.15 -24.21 -16.36
N GLN A 857 -20.45 -24.44 -16.13
CA GLN A 857 -21.51 -23.45 -16.24
C GLN A 857 -22.10 -23.17 -14.85
N VAL A 858 -22.54 -21.93 -14.65
CA VAL A 858 -23.16 -21.51 -13.40
C VAL A 858 -24.40 -22.36 -13.13
N THR A 859 -24.39 -23.12 -12.04
CA THR A 859 -25.51 -23.99 -11.67
C THR A 859 -26.16 -23.46 -10.41
N SER A 860 -27.49 -23.39 -10.39
CA SER A 860 -28.28 -22.86 -9.27
C SER A 860 -29.07 -23.97 -8.58
N TYR A 861 -29.09 -23.94 -7.26
CA TYR A 861 -29.74 -24.93 -6.40
C TYR A 861 -30.57 -24.25 -5.31
N ASN A 862 -31.56 -24.96 -4.80
CA ASN A 862 -32.33 -24.52 -3.63
C ASN A 862 -32.81 -25.71 -2.79
N TYR A 863 -33.06 -25.45 -1.50
CA TYR A 863 -33.57 -26.40 -0.54
C TYR A 863 -34.49 -25.70 0.48
N LEU A 864 -35.62 -26.31 0.85
CA LEU A 864 -36.52 -25.79 1.90
C LEU A 864 -36.36 -26.60 3.17
N ASP A 865 -35.88 -25.97 4.23
CA ASP A 865 -36.01 -26.50 5.58
C ASP A 865 -37.41 -26.19 6.11
N ARG A 866 -38.29 -27.21 6.19
CA ARG A 866 -39.68 -27.08 6.65
C ARG A 866 -39.85 -27.14 8.17
N GLU A 867 -38.81 -27.58 8.88
CA GLU A 867 -38.85 -27.76 10.33
C GLU A 867 -37.66 -27.04 11.02
N PRO A 868 -37.43 -25.74 10.75
CA PRO A 868 -36.38 -24.99 11.43
C PRO A 868 -36.68 -24.87 12.92
N GLU A 869 -35.64 -24.90 13.75
CA GLU A 869 -35.80 -24.69 15.19
C GLU A 869 -36.20 -23.24 15.46
N THR A 870 -36.68 -22.95 16.67
CA THR A 870 -37.02 -21.58 17.05
C THR A 870 -35.77 -20.73 17.26
N GLY A 871 -35.81 -19.47 16.81
CA GLY A 871 -34.69 -18.54 16.92
C GLY A 871 -33.74 -18.68 15.73
N ILE A 872 -32.46 -18.36 15.93
CA ILE A 872 -31.47 -18.37 14.86
C ILE A 872 -31.10 -19.81 14.49
N ASN A 873 -31.27 -20.15 13.22
CA ASN A 873 -30.79 -21.39 12.64
C ASN A 873 -29.58 -21.09 11.76
N TYR A 874 -28.51 -21.84 11.96
CA TYR A 874 -27.26 -21.73 11.21
C TYR A 874 -27.19 -22.85 10.18
N TYR A 875 -26.91 -22.50 8.93
CA TYR A 875 -26.84 -23.45 7.82
C TYR A 875 -25.47 -23.42 7.18
N ARG A 876 -25.00 -24.58 6.71
CA ARG A 876 -23.79 -24.73 5.89
C ARG A 876 -23.99 -25.81 4.84
N LEU A 877 -23.22 -25.74 3.76
CA LEU A 877 -23.20 -26.77 2.72
C LEU A 877 -21.94 -27.63 2.85
N LYS A 878 -22.11 -28.93 2.65
CA LYS A 878 -21.04 -29.90 2.53
C LYS A 878 -21.18 -30.57 1.17
N GLN A 879 -20.15 -30.55 0.36
CA GLN A 879 -20.09 -31.27 -0.90
C GLN A 879 -19.47 -32.64 -0.68
N ILE A 880 -19.96 -33.63 -1.42
CA ILE A 880 -19.40 -34.97 -1.50
C ILE A 880 -19.11 -35.24 -2.98
N ASP A 881 -17.88 -35.63 -3.30
CA ASP A 881 -17.47 -36.02 -4.64
C ASP A 881 -17.76 -37.51 -4.90
N LYS A 882 -17.70 -37.91 -6.17
CA LYS A 882 -17.94 -39.30 -6.61
C LYS A 882 -16.96 -40.31 -6.02
N ASP A 883 -15.78 -39.87 -5.60
CA ASP A 883 -14.79 -40.69 -4.90
C ASP A 883 -14.98 -40.70 -3.37
N GLY A 884 -16.01 -40.02 -2.87
CA GLY A 884 -16.33 -39.89 -1.46
C GLY A 884 -15.61 -38.73 -0.75
N THR A 885 -14.80 -37.94 -1.46
CA THR A 885 -14.13 -36.77 -0.88
C THR A 885 -15.16 -35.76 -0.39
N GLU A 886 -14.95 -35.27 0.83
CA GLU A 886 -15.87 -34.34 1.48
C GLU A 886 -15.24 -32.95 1.57
N SER A 887 -15.97 -31.90 1.20
CA SER A 887 -15.55 -30.51 1.40
C SER A 887 -16.67 -29.66 1.98
N ILE A 888 -16.35 -28.77 2.92
CA ILE A 888 -17.34 -27.90 3.58
C ILE A 888 -17.19 -26.47 3.07
N PHE A 889 -18.30 -25.86 2.66
CA PHE A 889 -18.32 -24.46 2.30
C PHE A 889 -18.21 -23.58 3.55
N GLN A 890 -17.24 -22.67 3.57
CA GLN A 890 -16.88 -21.91 4.78
C GLN A 890 -17.95 -20.91 5.22
N LYS A 891 -18.80 -20.41 4.31
CA LYS A 891 -19.88 -19.49 4.66
C LYS A 891 -20.97 -20.23 5.45
N ILE A 892 -21.18 -19.81 6.69
CA ILE A 892 -22.35 -20.18 7.49
C ILE A 892 -23.42 -19.11 7.28
N VAL A 893 -24.63 -19.52 6.95
CA VAL A 893 -25.78 -18.64 6.81
C VAL A 893 -26.63 -18.73 8.07
N ALA A 894 -26.72 -17.64 8.82
CA ALA A 894 -27.63 -17.53 9.96
C ALA A 894 -28.96 -16.94 9.49
N VAL A 895 -30.06 -17.63 9.75
CA VAL A 895 -31.41 -17.13 9.46
C VAL A 895 -32.23 -17.22 10.74
N GLU A 896 -32.74 -16.09 11.18
CA GLU A 896 -33.69 -16.06 12.29
C GLU A 896 -35.03 -16.63 11.83
N ASN A 897 -35.43 -17.73 12.44
CA ASN A 897 -36.77 -18.27 12.31
C ASN A 897 -37.72 -17.49 13.23
N ALA A 898 -38.20 -16.35 12.73
CA ALA A 898 -39.14 -15.47 13.42
C ALA A 898 -40.59 -16.01 13.44
N LEU A 899 -40.83 -17.26 13.03
CA LEU A 899 -42.12 -17.99 13.11
C LEU A 899 -42.59 -18.22 14.57
N ARG A 900 -42.17 -17.39 15.53
CA ARG A 900 -42.70 -17.31 16.89
C ARG A 900 -43.28 -15.93 17.25
N LEU A 901 -43.45 -15.03 16.29
CA LEU A 901 -44.55 -14.05 16.34
C LEU A 901 -45.92 -14.70 16.08
N SER A 902 -45.96 -15.97 15.67
CA SER A 902 -47.16 -16.83 15.65
C SER A 902 -47.39 -17.61 16.96
N GLU A 903 -46.72 -17.24 18.05
CA GLU A 903 -47.10 -17.65 19.41
C GLU A 903 -48.43 -17.01 19.88
N ARG A 904 -49.17 -16.28 19.03
CA ARG A 904 -50.51 -15.79 19.35
C ARG A 904 -51.56 -16.77 18.84
N LEU A 905 -52.37 -17.30 19.76
CA LEU A 905 -53.69 -17.86 19.44
C LEU A 905 -54.40 -16.93 18.44
N SER A 906 -54.77 -17.44 17.27
CA SER A 906 -55.61 -16.72 16.32
C SER A 906 -56.93 -17.46 16.19
N VAL A 907 -58.04 -16.72 16.23
CA VAL A 907 -59.39 -17.29 16.21
C VAL A 907 -60.20 -16.56 15.16
N PHE A 908 -60.80 -17.34 14.27
CA PHE A 908 -61.66 -16.87 13.21
C PHE A 908 -63.00 -17.58 13.32
N ALA A 909 -64.09 -16.85 13.09
CA ALA A 909 -65.42 -17.42 13.01
C ALA A 909 -65.97 -17.22 11.60
N ASP A 910 -66.58 -18.25 11.03
CA ASP A 910 -67.39 -18.15 9.82
C ASP A 910 -68.88 -18.31 10.17
N ASN A 911 -69.75 -18.57 9.19
CA ASN A 911 -71.19 -18.67 9.43
C ASN A 911 -71.57 -19.81 10.38
N SER A 912 -70.84 -20.94 10.38
CA SER A 912 -71.19 -22.14 11.16
C SER A 912 -70.04 -22.73 11.99
N LEU A 913 -68.81 -22.27 11.80
CA LEU A 913 -67.60 -22.81 12.43
C LEU A 913 -66.76 -21.73 13.12
N LEU A 914 -65.99 -22.19 14.10
CA LEU A 914 -64.96 -21.43 14.79
C LEU A 914 -63.64 -22.17 14.65
N LYS A 915 -62.63 -21.50 14.11
CA LYS A 915 -61.30 -22.07 13.86
C LYS A 915 -60.27 -21.36 14.72
N ALA A 916 -59.53 -22.13 15.51
CA ALA A 916 -58.43 -21.64 16.33
C ALA A 916 -57.11 -22.22 15.83
N LYS A 917 -56.16 -21.36 15.44
CA LYS A 917 -54.80 -21.75 15.07
C LYS A 917 -53.82 -21.31 16.13
N PHE A 918 -52.94 -22.20 16.55
CA PHE A 918 -51.97 -21.97 17.62
C PHE A 918 -50.78 -22.92 17.52
N TYR A 919 -49.73 -22.66 18.28
CA TYR A 919 -48.53 -23.50 18.33
C TYR A 919 -48.39 -24.18 19.70
N ALA A 920 -48.01 -25.45 19.76
CA ALA A 920 -47.68 -26.15 21.00
C ALA A 920 -46.21 -26.55 21.01
N SER A 921 -45.48 -26.17 22.07
CA SER A 921 -44.04 -26.44 22.23
C SER A 921 -43.73 -27.93 22.46
N THR A 922 -44.69 -28.67 22.96
CA THR A 922 -44.68 -30.13 23.13
C THR A 922 -46.10 -30.66 22.85
N ALA A 923 -46.22 -31.93 22.46
CA ALA A 923 -47.54 -32.55 22.41
C ALA A 923 -48.13 -32.59 23.83
N THR A 924 -49.36 -32.12 23.99
CA THR A 924 -50.02 -31.98 25.30
C THR A 924 -51.54 -31.93 25.15
N ILE A 925 -52.27 -31.99 26.26
CA ILE A 925 -53.71 -31.71 26.25
C ILE A 925 -53.90 -30.20 26.38
N ALA A 926 -54.52 -29.59 25.38
CA ALA A 926 -54.88 -28.18 25.38
C ALA A 926 -56.39 -28.00 25.62
N ASN A 927 -56.76 -26.88 26.24
CA ASN A 927 -58.16 -26.45 26.40
C ASN A 927 -58.39 -25.16 25.61
N PHE A 928 -59.38 -25.16 24.72
CA PHE A 928 -59.88 -23.95 24.06
C PHE A 928 -61.23 -23.57 24.66
N ALA A 929 -61.44 -22.28 24.94
CA ALA A 929 -62.71 -21.75 25.42
C ALA A 929 -63.07 -20.40 24.79
N LEU A 930 -64.37 -20.16 24.57
CA LEU A 930 -64.92 -18.88 24.15
C LEU A 930 -65.89 -18.35 25.21
N SER A 931 -65.75 -17.10 25.62
CA SER A 931 -66.61 -16.46 26.64
C SER A 931 -67.07 -15.08 26.19
N ASP A 932 -68.21 -14.61 26.70
CA ASP A 932 -68.62 -13.21 26.56
C ASP A 932 -67.80 -12.27 27.48
N LEU A 933 -68.01 -10.96 27.36
CA LEU A 933 -67.30 -9.95 28.17
C LEU A 933 -67.63 -10.00 29.67
N ASN A 934 -68.71 -10.66 30.06
CA ASN A 934 -69.08 -10.89 31.47
C ASN A 934 -68.44 -12.18 32.02
N GLY A 935 -67.63 -12.87 31.21
CA GLY A 935 -66.96 -14.12 31.58
C GLY A 935 -67.85 -15.36 31.49
N LYS A 936 -69.07 -15.25 30.93
CA LYS A 936 -69.92 -16.43 30.70
C LYS A 936 -69.31 -17.26 29.58
N ARG A 937 -68.90 -18.48 29.92
CA ARG A 937 -68.29 -19.44 28.98
C ARG A 937 -69.36 -20.03 28.06
N LEU A 938 -69.20 -19.81 26.76
CA LEU A 938 -70.12 -20.24 25.70
C LEU A 938 -69.68 -21.58 25.10
N ILE A 939 -68.38 -21.81 24.99
CA ILE A 939 -67.77 -23.08 24.57
C ILE A 939 -66.52 -23.36 25.40
N SER A 940 -66.25 -24.63 25.69
CA SER A 940 -64.96 -25.11 26.16
C SER A 940 -64.72 -26.55 25.73
N GLN A 941 -63.58 -26.83 25.12
CA GLN A 941 -63.20 -28.18 24.69
C GLN A 941 -61.74 -28.48 24.96
N ASN A 942 -61.49 -29.67 25.53
CA ASN A 942 -60.15 -30.26 25.63
C ASN A 942 -59.84 -31.07 24.39
N PHE A 943 -58.60 -31.01 23.93
CA PHE A 943 -58.13 -31.76 22.77
C PHE A 943 -56.63 -31.99 22.84
N ASN A 944 -56.15 -33.04 22.18
CA ASN A 944 -54.72 -33.32 22.08
C ASN A 944 -54.10 -32.40 21.02
N SER A 945 -53.11 -31.60 21.43
CA SER A 945 -52.27 -30.85 20.50
C SER A 945 -50.99 -31.63 20.20
N ASN A 946 -50.53 -31.53 18.97
CA ASN A 946 -49.23 -32.05 18.55
C ASN A 946 -48.15 -31.01 18.77
N LYS A 947 -46.90 -31.42 18.99
CA LYS A 947 -45.77 -30.49 18.94
C LYS A 947 -45.74 -29.81 17.57
N GLY A 948 -45.69 -28.48 17.54
CA GLY A 948 -45.74 -27.69 16.30
C GLY A 948 -47.04 -26.88 16.14
N ALA A 949 -47.37 -26.52 14.91
CA ALA A 949 -48.58 -25.80 14.58
C ALA A 949 -49.81 -26.72 14.67
N ASN A 950 -50.89 -26.20 15.24
CA ASN A 950 -52.17 -26.89 15.45
C ASN A 950 -53.33 -26.02 14.95
N GLU A 951 -54.37 -26.69 14.45
CA GLU A 951 -55.64 -26.07 14.09
C GLU A 951 -56.78 -26.85 14.76
N LEU A 952 -57.63 -26.16 15.51
CA LEU A 952 -58.86 -26.69 16.09
C LEU A 952 -60.06 -26.08 15.37
N THR A 953 -60.98 -26.91 14.90
CA THR A 953 -62.25 -26.47 14.31
C THR A 953 -63.41 -26.94 15.17
N LEU A 954 -64.27 -26.01 15.57
CA LEU A 954 -65.46 -26.21 16.40
C LEU A 954 -66.70 -25.74 15.66
N SER A 955 -67.86 -26.32 15.94
CA SER A 955 -69.13 -25.71 15.53
C SER A 955 -69.31 -24.39 16.27
N LYS A 956 -69.58 -23.30 15.54
CA LYS A 956 -69.85 -21.99 16.12
C LYS A 956 -71.21 -22.03 16.82
N PRO A 957 -71.32 -21.61 18.09
CA PRO A 957 -72.62 -21.50 18.74
C PRO A 957 -73.36 -20.30 18.14
N MET A 958 -74.67 -20.19 18.39
CA MET A 958 -75.40 -18.98 17.99
C MET A 958 -74.89 -17.80 18.83
N LEU A 959 -74.19 -16.87 18.17
CA LEU A 959 -73.56 -15.69 18.80
C LEU A 959 -74.22 -14.43 18.24
N ALA A 960 -74.65 -13.53 19.13
CA ALA A 960 -75.07 -12.18 18.72
C ALA A 960 -73.85 -11.33 18.30
N PRO A 961 -74.02 -10.31 17.43
CA PRO A 961 -72.97 -9.36 17.13
C PRO A 961 -72.39 -8.72 18.41
N GLY A 962 -71.07 -8.72 18.54
CA GLY A 962 -70.38 -8.29 19.76
C GLY A 962 -68.95 -8.81 19.88
N ILE A 963 -68.25 -8.42 20.95
CA ILE A 963 -66.88 -8.85 21.24
C ILE A 963 -66.91 -10.04 22.21
N TYR A 964 -66.18 -11.09 21.90
CA TYR A 964 -65.98 -12.28 22.71
C TYR A 964 -64.49 -12.49 23.00
N ILE A 965 -64.17 -13.23 24.06
CA ILE A 965 -62.79 -13.58 24.42
C ILE A 965 -62.59 -15.07 24.19
N ALA A 966 -61.71 -15.40 23.25
CA ALA A 966 -61.23 -16.75 23.04
C ALA A 966 -59.94 -16.98 23.84
N THR A 967 -59.87 -18.09 24.56
CA THR A 967 -58.74 -18.44 25.43
C THR A 967 -58.25 -19.85 25.13
N LEU A 968 -56.94 -20.01 25.04
CA LEU A 968 -56.26 -21.29 24.93
C LEU A 968 -55.39 -21.50 26.17
N THR A 969 -55.54 -22.66 26.80
CA THR A 969 -54.72 -23.09 27.94
C THR A 969 -53.97 -24.36 27.58
N GLN A 970 -52.65 -24.34 27.69
CA GLN A 970 -51.80 -25.52 27.46
C GLN A 970 -50.53 -25.42 28.32
N ASN A 971 -50.06 -26.54 28.88
CA ASN A 971 -48.84 -26.59 29.70
C ASN A 971 -48.77 -25.52 30.82
N GLY A 972 -49.90 -25.19 31.45
CA GLY A 972 -49.99 -24.16 32.50
C GLY A 972 -49.93 -22.70 32.00
N THR A 973 -49.81 -22.48 30.69
CA THR A 973 -49.83 -21.14 30.06
C THR A 973 -51.21 -20.82 29.49
N HIS A 974 -51.63 -19.56 29.63
CA HIS A 974 -52.91 -19.04 29.13
C HIS A 974 -52.65 -17.97 28.06
N GLN A 975 -53.32 -18.10 26.92
CA GLN A 975 -53.35 -17.10 25.85
C GLN A 975 -54.79 -16.68 25.56
N SER A 976 -55.04 -15.39 25.36
CA SER A 976 -56.38 -14.89 25.03
C SER A 976 -56.35 -13.91 23.85
N VAL A 977 -57.38 -13.96 23.01
CA VAL A 977 -57.62 -12.99 21.93
C VAL A 977 -59.08 -12.54 21.89
N LYS A 978 -59.29 -11.29 21.45
CA LYS A 978 -60.62 -10.72 21.22
C LYS A 978 -61.12 -11.17 19.85
N LEU A 979 -62.34 -11.67 19.79
CA LEU A 979 -63.05 -12.03 18.57
C LEU A 979 -64.27 -11.13 18.43
N LEU A 980 -64.32 -10.34 17.34
CA LEU A 980 -65.49 -9.54 16.99
C LEU A 980 -66.41 -10.37 16.08
N ILE A 981 -67.66 -10.55 16.48
CA ILE A 981 -68.74 -11.05 15.63
C ILE A 981 -69.52 -9.84 15.15
N GLN A 982 -69.64 -9.66 13.84
CA GLN A 982 -70.39 -8.57 13.20
C GLN A 982 -71.81 -9.00 12.84
#